data_AF-A0A7X4W7V0-F1
#
_entry.id   AF-A0A7X4W7V0-F1
#
_cell.length_a   1.000
_cell.length_b   1.000
_cell.length_c   1.000
_cell.angle_alpha   90.00
_cell.angle_beta   90.00
_cell.angle_gamma   90.00
#
_symmetry.space_group_name_H-M   'P 1'
#
loop_
_entity.id
_entity.type
_entity.pdbx_description
1 polymer ?
#
loop_
_entity_poly.entity_id
_entity_poly.type
_entity_poly.pdbx_seq_one_letter_code
_entity_poly.pdbx_strand_id
1 'polypeptide(L)'
;MLTYSNIKQIVLLASVIFLTACNGGGSDSDSDGKKSDKPPVEDISTRVSGQVFKGPVAYATVTAFDADGNALASTVTDDQGFYTLSLDASYRGVVQIDATGGDYINEATGMRTPLTETLRSVKVLTEKDSVMNVTLLTEMAVRELPFLVPELVAAANRKVAKAMLLDLDIVSEAPVDLLDEANVGKTGGMVDYALVIAGMTKAAEAEEMKLSHLMFELNQDIADNSTLDDELQLTRLNKGINAFLDSAQNKVVVNKAQHYRNTYPVVAPLDMLSVYANHQLRIAPDITDDKGQLFYHWRQVMGPTVLMEGAHTEAMYFKAADTVKKQTLAFELTVTDIDGLSVSRTYYVRVLPIPVISGVAFKGPIKGARVKITQVDGTLIGEATTTSDGWYQIRNNNVYQGLVIAEVTGGTYVSEATGKTVPLESTLHAVTHLKATDQSIHITPFTELAVRRAKNLGEHFTQTTVEQANQEVTNALSGSSVVGTEPVNLMDPWNKIERFSAESDYALSLAAAMVAMHTHSQSLTDWLDRVSEDLSDNGKIDDIETLNALYRGVNSFIRSPHNHVRITELDSNLARRFYRSTSPEILLISSSDGYERAQINVLVQAQDTGIGGIHFYSLRQLSGPAAKFTEKQSRNSFRISLPELNGELAETLTFEVTVSDWDELTASETFSIEVQPYPNAVLDKIIDPQLRQCIELRSPKVRDIEDVRRLECGPDYAGISQLDGMEQFTYLTYLGVLAQNQITDVTPLASLPKLRNLAIEQTVMTDLTAFTVLKLGQLSLKHSPLLTDFSALPQLTELYTANFYGTGLTDGYLLDKFPGLRYLNVGHIQSTDLGFISDLYDLYGLVIADSGLTRLDPHWFDNKPDLLILDISGNPITDISTLFGLTRLRKLNLSNTDIADLSPLRKSMNLREIDISYTEVTDLSVFLRFTLAEQILLQGFQGRDISPLIELKKGDIDKVLRRVDLTGAVVVPCSQMTELRGLGVNIAVEVQPGVTCPADFPADL
;
A
#
# COMPACT_ATOMS: atom_id res chain seq x y z
N MET A 1 -31.41 44.78 -7.39
CA MET A 1 -31.83 46.18 -7.66
C MET A 1 -33.34 46.27 -7.52
N LEU A 2 -33.88 47.48 -7.29
CA LEU A 2 -35.29 47.79 -6.95
C LEU A 2 -35.70 47.38 -5.52
N THR A 3 -36.53 48.15 -4.81
CA THR A 3 -36.22 49.45 -4.15
C THR A 3 -37.33 49.82 -3.14
N TYR A 4 -36.95 50.36 -1.96
CA TYR A 4 -37.72 51.29 -1.12
C TYR A 4 -39.23 51.08 -0.87
N SER A 5 -39.62 50.95 0.42
CA SER A 5 -40.22 52.09 1.13
C SER A 5 -40.22 51.90 2.66
N ASN A 6 -39.92 52.99 3.38
CA ASN A 6 -40.09 53.08 4.84
C ASN A 6 -41.55 53.36 5.22
N ILE A 7 -41.93 53.14 6.49
CA ILE A 7 -42.37 54.21 7.43
C ILE A 7 -42.54 53.65 8.85
N LYS A 8 -42.20 54.48 9.85
CA LYS A 8 -42.33 54.22 11.30
C LYS A 8 -43.75 54.54 11.78
N GLN A 9 -44.24 53.91 12.86
CA GLN A 9 -44.54 54.63 14.12
C GLN A 9 -44.92 53.72 15.31
N ILE A 10 -44.81 54.30 16.51
CA ILE A 10 -44.95 53.72 17.85
C ILE A 10 -46.28 54.22 18.46
N VAL A 11 -46.93 53.41 19.32
CA VAL A 11 -47.73 53.77 20.53
C VAL A 11 -48.51 52.52 21.00
N LEU A 12 -48.90 52.22 22.24
CA LEU A 12 -48.40 52.32 23.63
C LEU A 12 -49.61 51.97 24.54
N LEU A 13 -49.47 50.99 25.45
CA LEU A 13 -50.28 50.67 26.66
C LEU A 13 -51.85 50.64 26.67
N ALA A 14 -52.41 49.52 27.17
CA ALA A 14 -53.40 49.35 28.28
C ALA A 14 -54.10 47.98 28.14
N SER A 15 -53.96 46.96 29.01
CA SER A 15 -54.40 46.78 30.42
C SER A 15 -55.92 46.65 30.62
N VAL A 16 -56.35 45.93 31.69
CA VAL A 16 -57.75 45.63 32.17
C VAL A 16 -58.39 44.33 31.60
N ILE A 17 -59.11 43.43 32.31
CA ILE A 17 -59.11 42.91 33.73
C ILE A 17 -60.20 41.79 33.90
N PHE A 18 -59.92 40.71 34.67
CA PHE A 18 -60.83 39.84 35.48
C PHE A 18 -62.00 38.95 34.93
N LEU A 19 -62.18 37.79 35.62
CA LEU A 19 -63.43 37.00 35.92
C LEU A 19 -64.07 36.17 34.77
N THR A 20 -64.75 35.02 34.97
CA THR A 20 -65.24 34.20 36.13
C THR A 20 -65.50 32.75 35.60
N ALA A 21 -65.16 31.63 36.26
CA ALA A 21 -65.79 30.93 37.41
C ALA A 21 -66.98 29.97 37.11
N CYS A 22 -67.16 28.94 37.98
CA CYS A 22 -68.17 27.84 38.00
C CYS A 22 -67.99 26.68 37.00
N ASN A 23 -68.26 25.39 37.30
CA ASN A 23 -68.72 24.72 38.54
C ASN A 23 -68.32 23.21 38.51
N GLY A 24 -67.73 22.63 39.56
CA GLY A 24 -68.37 21.70 40.55
C GLY A 24 -67.50 20.42 40.65
N GLY A 25 -67.16 19.80 41.79
CA GLY A 25 -67.92 19.39 42.98
C GLY A 25 -68.19 17.87 42.88
N GLY A 26 -67.90 16.98 43.85
CA GLY A 26 -67.24 17.05 45.17
C GLY A 26 -67.54 15.77 45.99
N SER A 27 -66.72 15.40 46.99
CA SER A 27 -67.10 14.45 48.07
C SER A 27 -66.09 14.43 49.23
N ASP A 28 -66.60 14.46 50.46
CA ASP A 28 -65.93 14.46 51.78
C ASP A 28 -65.12 13.15 52.07
N SER A 29 -64.38 12.94 53.19
CA SER A 29 -64.47 13.50 54.56
C SER A 29 -63.23 13.25 55.44
N ASP A 30 -62.98 14.12 56.44
CA ASP A 30 -62.33 13.93 57.77
C ASP A 30 -60.92 13.27 57.88
N SER A 31 -60.02 13.57 58.84
CA SER A 31 -59.75 14.69 59.77
C SER A 31 -58.22 14.65 60.10
N ASP A 32 -57.55 15.44 60.95
CA ASP A 32 -57.88 16.44 61.98
C ASP A 32 -56.75 17.52 62.01
N GLY A 33 -56.72 18.45 62.97
CA GLY A 33 -55.82 19.63 62.94
C GLY A 33 -54.85 19.81 64.12
N LYS A 34 -53.95 20.81 63.98
CA LYS A 34 -53.43 21.68 65.07
C LYS A 34 -52.63 22.88 64.54
N LYS A 35 -52.60 23.96 65.33
CA LYS A 35 -51.94 25.25 65.03
C LYS A 35 -50.55 25.38 65.69
N SER A 36 -49.60 25.97 64.97
CA SER A 36 -48.48 26.86 65.41
C SER A 36 -47.47 26.98 64.25
N ASP A 37 -46.63 28.01 64.08
CA ASP A 37 -46.55 29.38 64.60
C ASP A 37 -45.69 30.22 63.62
N LYS A 38 -45.77 31.56 63.72
CA LYS A 38 -45.04 32.59 62.92
C LYS A 38 -45.49 32.81 61.46
N PRO A 39 -45.46 34.06 60.95
CA PRO A 39 -45.47 34.34 59.52
C PRO A 39 -44.12 33.93 58.89
N PRO A 40 -44.08 33.44 57.64
CA PRO A 40 -42.82 33.23 56.94
C PRO A 40 -42.12 34.57 56.69
N VAL A 41 -40.80 34.56 56.77
CA VAL A 41 -39.97 35.61 56.17
C VAL A 41 -40.18 35.54 54.66
N GLU A 42 -40.39 36.67 53.98
CA GLU A 42 -40.37 36.70 52.51
C GLU A 42 -38.99 36.25 52.04
N ASP A 43 -38.93 35.09 51.40
CA ASP A 43 -37.69 34.58 50.83
C ASP A 43 -37.28 35.47 49.65
N ILE A 44 -36.08 36.05 49.73
CA ILE A 44 -35.61 37.08 48.79
C ILE A 44 -34.80 36.46 47.64
N SER A 45 -34.79 35.12 47.53
CA SER A 45 -33.98 34.33 46.60
C SER A 45 -34.20 34.69 45.12
N THR A 46 -33.16 34.47 44.30
CA THR A 46 -33.26 34.61 42.83
C THR A 46 -33.72 33.28 42.26
N ARG A 47 -34.90 33.24 41.63
CA ARG A 47 -35.55 32.02 41.17
C ARG A 47 -35.24 31.74 39.69
N VAL A 48 -34.74 30.54 39.42
CA VAL A 48 -34.65 30.00 38.05
C VAL A 48 -35.62 28.84 37.91
N SER A 49 -36.43 28.84 36.86
CA SER A 49 -37.37 27.77 36.55
C SER A 49 -37.32 27.41 35.08
N GLY A 50 -37.75 26.22 34.71
CA GLY A 50 -37.84 25.83 33.30
C GLY A 50 -38.25 24.38 33.16
N GLN A 51 -38.15 23.87 31.94
CA GLN A 51 -38.40 22.47 31.61
C GLN A 51 -37.15 21.83 30.99
N VAL A 52 -36.86 20.58 31.37
CA VAL A 52 -35.90 19.73 30.67
C VAL A 52 -36.67 18.92 29.63
N PHE A 53 -36.30 19.06 28.35
CA PHE A 53 -37.13 18.57 27.24
C PHE A 53 -36.32 17.93 26.10
N LYS A 54 -36.72 16.69 25.80
CA LYS A 54 -36.43 15.88 24.61
C LYS A 54 -37.70 15.04 24.25
N GLY A 55 -38.88 15.63 24.51
CA GLY A 55 -39.97 15.01 25.26
C GLY A 55 -39.82 15.29 26.77
N PRO A 56 -40.88 15.50 27.57
CA PRO A 56 -40.76 15.85 29.00
C PRO A 56 -39.85 14.88 29.78
N VAL A 57 -38.74 15.38 30.36
CA VAL A 57 -37.76 14.52 31.03
C VAL A 57 -38.03 14.45 32.53
N ALA A 58 -38.69 13.37 32.95
CA ALA A 58 -39.06 13.13 34.33
C ALA A 58 -37.86 12.74 35.21
N TYR A 59 -37.79 13.30 36.41
CA TYR A 59 -36.82 12.99 37.47
C TYR A 59 -35.33 13.16 37.09
N ALA A 60 -35.03 14.02 36.12
CA ALA A 60 -33.67 14.49 35.83
C ALA A 60 -33.12 15.36 36.97
N THR A 61 -31.83 15.19 37.30
CA THR A 61 -31.11 16.07 38.23
C THR A 61 -30.65 17.31 37.49
N VAL A 62 -31.03 18.49 38.00
CA VAL A 62 -30.78 19.79 37.39
C VAL A 62 -29.91 20.63 38.32
N THR A 63 -28.72 21.02 37.86
CA THR A 63 -27.75 21.78 38.67
C THR A 63 -27.38 23.09 37.98
N ALA A 64 -27.42 24.20 38.71
CA ALA A 64 -26.97 25.50 38.27
C ALA A 64 -25.50 25.72 38.61
N PHE A 65 -24.76 26.31 37.68
CA PHE A 65 -23.35 26.69 37.81
C PHE A 65 -23.16 28.17 37.44
N ASP A 66 -22.19 28.83 38.07
CA ASP A 66 -21.71 30.14 37.62
C ASP A 66 -20.76 30.04 36.41
N ALA A 67 -20.29 31.18 35.92
CA ALA A 67 -19.37 31.26 34.78
C ALA A 67 -18.00 30.60 35.02
N ASP A 68 -17.60 30.41 36.27
CA ASP A 68 -16.35 29.77 36.69
C ASP A 68 -16.51 28.26 36.96
N GLY A 69 -17.74 27.74 36.85
CA GLY A 69 -18.07 26.32 37.05
C GLY A 69 -18.38 25.92 38.50
N ASN A 70 -18.60 26.86 39.42
CA ASN A 70 -19.01 26.54 40.79
C ASN A 70 -20.51 26.26 40.85
N ALA A 71 -20.90 25.18 41.55
CA ALA A 71 -22.31 24.83 41.72
C ALA A 71 -23.02 25.83 42.65
N LEU A 72 -24.12 26.42 42.17
CA LEU A 72 -24.93 27.42 42.88
C LEU A 72 -26.14 26.79 43.61
N ALA A 73 -26.82 25.85 42.95
CA ALA A 73 -27.98 25.12 43.49
C ALA A 73 -28.25 23.85 42.67
N SER A 74 -28.98 22.88 43.24
CA SER A 74 -29.41 21.67 42.54
C SER A 74 -30.83 21.27 42.95
N THR A 75 -31.57 20.64 42.03
CA THR A 75 -32.95 20.17 42.21
C THR A 75 -33.22 18.97 41.30
N VAL A 76 -34.43 18.43 41.34
CA VAL A 76 -34.90 17.35 40.46
C VAL A 76 -36.17 17.82 39.75
N THR A 77 -36.36 17.41 38.50
CA THR A 77 -37.59 17.68 37.74
C THR A 77 -38.79 16.88 38.26
N ASP A 78 -39.99 17.42 38.06
CA ASP A 78 -41.24 16.67 38.24
C ASP A 78 -41.48 15.65 37.11
N ASP A 79 -42.63 14.99 37.12
CA ASP A 79 -43.02 13.99 36.11
C ASP A 79 -43.28 14.59 34.70
N GLN A 80 -43.40 15.92 34.62
CA GLN A 80 -43.58 16.69 33.38
C GLN A 80 -42.29 17.45 32.99
N GLY A 81 -41.17 17.16 33.65
CA GLY A 81 -39.86 17.74 33.34
C GLY A 81 -39.65 19.18 33.83
N PHE A 82 -40.57 19.76 34.61
CA PHE A 82 -40.40 21.12 35.15
C PHE A 82 -39.52 21.12 36.39
N TYR A 83 -38.76 22.21 36.57
CA TYR A 83 -37.93 22.42 37.75
C TYR A 83 -38.03 23.85 38.29
N THR A 84 -37.61 24.03 39.54
CA THR A 84 -37.38 25.34 40.17
C THR A 84 -36.14 25.25 41.05
N LEU A 85 -35.24 26.22 40.90
CA LEU A 85 -34.05 26.46 41.70
C LEU A 85 -34.18 27.83 42.39
N SER A 86 -33.77 27.89 43.65
CA SER A 86 -33.58 29.15 44.39
C SER A 86 -32.09 29.40 44.57
N LEU A 87 -31.58 30.43 43.92
CA LEU A 87 -30.20 30.93 44.06
C LEU A 87 -30.14 32.04 45.12
N ASP A 88 -28.93 32.47 45.49
CA ASP A 88 -28.73 33.62 46.38
C ASP A 88 -29.55 34.84 45.90
N ALA A 89 -30.15 35.55 46.85
CA ALA A 89 -30.97 36.75 46.65
C ALA A 89 -30.29 37.85 45.82
N SER A 90 -28.96 37.85 45.79
CA SER A 90 -28.12 38.85 45.13
C SER A 90 -27.49 38.40 43.80
N TYR A 91 -27.56 37.12 43.43
CA TYR A 91 -26.81 36.59 42.28
C TYR A 91 -27.28 37.19 40.94
N ARG A 92 -26.39 37.88 40.22
CA ARG A 92 -26.61 38.39 38.86
C ARG A 92 -25.36 38.11 38.03
N GLY A 93 -25.51 37.43 36.91
CA GLY A 93 -24.39 36.90 36.14
C GLY A 93 -24.83 35.85 35.11
N VAL A 94 -23.87 35.23 34.46
CA VAL A 94 -24.13 34.06 33.61
C VAL A 94 -24.42 32.86 34.51
N VAL A 95 -25.51 32.15 34.22
CA VAL A 95 -25.80 30.83 34.80
C VAL A 95 -25.84 29.81 33.68
N GLN A 96 -25.16 28.69 33.90
CA GLN A 96 -25.34 27.46 33.14
C GLN A 96 -26.20 26.50 33.96
N ILE A 97 -27.12 25.81 33.31
CA ILE A 97 -27.92 24.73 33.86
C ILE A 97 -27.49 23.44 33.17
N ASP A 98 -27.05 22.43 33.93
CA ASP A 98 -26.82 21.08 33.42
C ASP A 98 -27.93 20.15 33.95
N ALA A 99 -28.61 19.46 33.03
CA ALA A 99 -29.59 18.42 33.33
C ALA A 99 -29.01 17.03 33.01
N THR A 100 -29.10 16.11 33.97
CA THR A 100 -28.52 14.75 33.89
C THR A 100 -29.44 13.68 34.46
N GLY A 101 -29.47 12.51 33.82
CA GLY A 101 -30.34 11.41 34.22
C GLY A 101 -31.83 11.72 34.04
N GLY A 102 -32.68 10.86 34.60
CA GLY A 102 -34.13 10.88 34.34
C GLY A 102 -34.51 10.11 33.07
N ASP A 103 -35.80 10.01 32.82
CA ASP A 103 -36.40 9.29 31.69
C ASP A 103 -37.44 10.17 30.99
N TYR A 104 -37.56 10.04 29.68
CA TYR A 104 -38.56 10.73 28.86
C TYR A 104 -39.23 9.76 27.89
N ILE A 105 -40.41 10.12 27.38
CA ILE A 105 -40.96 9.45 26.19
C ILE A 105 -40.37 10.17 24.99
N ASN A 106 -39.62 9.44 24.17
CA ASN A 106 -39.00 10.00 22.98
C ASN A 106 -40.07 10.21 21.91
N GLU A 107 -40.36 11.47 21.56
CA GLU A 107 -41.45 11.85 20.65
C GLU A 107 -41.34 11.15 19.27
N ALA A 108 -40.13 10.95 18.77
CA ALA A 108 -39.86 10.31 17.49
C ALA A 108 -40.11 8.79 17.49
N THR A 109 -39.93 8.10 18.61
CA THR A 109 -40.04 6.63 18.66
C THR A 109 -41.25 6.14 19.47
N GLY A 110 -41.81 6.98 20.35
CA GLY A 110 -42.81 6.63 21.36
C GLY A 110 -42.26 5.74 22.49
N MET A 111 -40.93 5.56 22.58
CA MET A 111 -40.30 4.69 23.57
C MET A 111 -39.82 5.49 24.80
N ARG A 112 -40.06 4.93 25.99
CA ARG A 112 -39.47 5.42 27.24
C ARG A 112 -37.95 5.23 27.19
N THR A 113 -37.22 6.34 27.23
CA THR A 113 -35.79 6.40 26.96
C THR A 113 -35.08 7.15 28.10
N PRO A 114 -33.97 6.64 28.65
CA PRO A 114 -33.19 7.36 29.65
C PRO A 114 -32.45 8.55 29.03
N LEU A 115 -32.29 9.64 29.78
CA LEU A 115 -31.42 10.74 29.39
C LEU A 115 -29.95 10.38 29.70
N THR A 116 -29.27 9.79 28.70
CA THR A 116 -27.88 9.31 28.81
C THR A 116 -26.81 10.39 28.62
N GLU A 117 -27.18 11.56 28.13
CA GLU A 117 -26.28 12.66 27.80
C GLU A 117 -26.69 13.90 28.59
N THR A 118 -25.71 14.65 29.11
CA THR A 118 -25.98 15.94 29.74
C THR A 118 -26.55 16.92 28.71
N LEU A 119 -27.68 17.53 29.02
CA LEU A 119 -28.20 18.67 28.26
C LEU A 119 -27.95 19.94 29.04
N ARG A 120 -27.47 20.99 28.36
CA ARG A 120 -27.17 22.28 28.98
C ARG A 120 -28.05 23.40 28.46
N SER A 121 -28.13 24.46 29.25
CA SER A 121 -28.73 25.74 28.87
C SER A 121 -27.99 26.88 29.56
N VAL A 122 -27.88 28.03 28.90
CA VAL A 122 -27.10 29.16 29.40
C VAL A 122 -27.82 30.48 29.19
N LYS A 123 -27.86 31.30 30.25
CA LYS A 123 -28.54 32.61 30.26
C LYS A 123 -27.80 33.60 31.15
N VAL A 124 -27.93 34.88 30.81
CA VAL A 124 -27.51 35.98 31.68
C VAL A 124 -28.70 36.36 32.58
N LEU A 125 -28.59 36.12 33.89
CA LEU A 125 -29.62 36.46 34.86
C LEU A 125 -29.53 37.94 35.22
N THR A 126 -30.57 38.69 34.84
CA THR A 126 -30.73 40.12 35.12
C THR A 126 -31.90 40.40 36.08
N GLU A 127 -32.93 39.54 36.06
CA GLU A 127 -34.16 39.66 36.85
C GLU A 127 -34.16 38.74 38.08
N LYS A 128 -35.21 38.84 38.93
CA LYS A 128 -35.35 37.97 40.11
C LYS A 128 -35.92 36.60 39.78
N ASP A 129 -36.86 36.54 38.85
CA ASP A 129 -37.41 35.32 38.31
C ASP A 129 -36.89 35.17 36.87
N SER A 130 -36.51 33.97 36.45
CA SER A 130 -36.01 33.74 35.09
C SER A 130 -36.30 32.34 34.58
N VAL A 131 -36.78 32.26 33.34
CA VAL A 131 -37.02 31.00 32.64
C VAL A 131 -35.76 30.53 31.91
N MET A 132 -35.40 29.26 32.09
CA MET A 132 -34.29 28.57 31.41
C MET A 132 -34.68 27.13 31.05
N ASN A 133 -35.19 26.92 29.84
CA ASN A 133 -35.46 25.58 29.33
C ASN A 133 -34.16 24.90 28.88
N VAL A 134 -34.13 23.57 28.98
CA VAL A 134 -32.95 22.74 28.71
C VAL A 134 -33.31 21.70 27.66
N THR A 135 -32.76 21.85 26.45
CA THR A 135 -33.12 21.08 25.25
C THR A 135 -31.89 20.74 24.41
N LEU A 136 -32.08 19.98 23.31
CA LEU A 136 -31.02 19.76 22.33
C LEU A 136 -30.47 21.07 21.72
N LEU A 137 -31.34 22.07 21.46
CA LEU A 137 -30.91 23.32 20.83
C LEU A 137 -30.19 24.25 21.81
N THR A 138 -30.56 24.24 23.10
CA THR A 138 -29.80 24.99 24.11
C THR A 138 -28.45 24.34 24.38
N GLU A 139 -28.36 22.99 24.33
CA GLU A 139 -27.08 22.28 24.39
C GLU A 139 -26.18 22.62 23.18
N MET A 140 -26.72 22.69 21.97
CA MET A 140 -25.98 23.19 20.80
C MET A 140 -25.49 24.64 21.02
N ALA A 141 -26.35 25.52 21.55
CA ALA A 141 -25.97 26.90 21.84
C ALA A 141 -24.89 27.01 22.95
N VAL A 142 -24.83 26.07 23.90
CA VAL A 142 -23.71 25.98 24.86
C VAL A 142 -22.42 25.52 24.16
N ARG A 143 -22.49 24.57 23.22
CA ARG A 143 -21.31 24.08 22.47
C ARG A 143 -20.67 25.14 21.56
N GLU A 144 -21.44 26.13 21.11
CA GLU A 144 -20.94 27.31 20.37
C GLU A 144 -20.10 28.28 21.23
N LEU A 145 -20.09 28.13 22.56
CA LEU A 145 -19.44 29.07 23.47
C LEU A 145 -18.07 28.58 23.93
N PRO A 146 -16.95 29.18 23.49
CA PRO A 146 -15.64 28.88 24.04
C PRO A 146 -15.47 29.40 25.47
N PHE A 147 -16.23 30.43 25.87
CA PHE A 147 -16.23 31.03 27.21
C PHE A 147 -17.63 31.54 27.59
N LEU A 148 -18.00 31.39 28.86
CA LEU A 148 -19.30 31.80 29.42
C LEU A 148 -19.36 33.31 29.71
N VAL A 149 -19.26 34.15 28.67
CA VAL A 149 -19.33 35.63 28.79
C VAL A 149 -20.69 36.19 28.31
N PRO A 150 -21.25 37.23 28.97
CA PRO A 150 -22.61 37.71 28.71
C PRO A 150 -22.93 38.08 27.24
N GLU A 151 -21.96 38.65 26.52
CA GLU A 151 -22.15 39.10 25.14
C GLU A 151 -22.31 37.93 24.16
N LEU A 152 -21.58 36.82 24.38
CA LEU A 152 -21.63 35.64 23.52
C LEU A 152 -22.86 34.77 23.80
N VAL A 153 -23.25 34.62 25.07
CA VAL A 153 -24.41 33.80 25.50
C VAL A 153 -25.68 34.16 24.73
N ALA A 154 -26.02 35.45 24.65
CA ALA A 154 -27.22 35.88 23.93
C ALA A 154 -27.07 35.77 22.39
N ALA A 155 -25.85 35.77 21.86
CA ALA A 155 -25.59 35.59 20.44
C ALA A 155 -25.72 34.13 20.00
N ALA A 156 -25.16 33.18 20.76
CA ALA A 156 -25.22 31.75 20.46
C ALA A 156 -26.67 31.22 20.44
N ASN A 157 -27.47 31.56 21.46
CA ASN A 157 -28.88 31.16 21.51
C ASN A 157 -29.68 31.64 20.28
N ARG A 158 -29.47 32.90 19.85
CA ARG A 158 -30.09 33.44 18.62
C ARG A 158 -29.56 32.81 17.33
N LYS A 159 -28.27 32.44 17.30
CA LYS A 159 -27.62 31.82 16.14
C LYS A 159 -28.23 30.45 15.85
N VAL A 160 -28.33 29.59 16.88
CA VAL A 160 -28.93 28.25 16.75
C VAL A 160 -30.42 28.34 16.41
N ALA A 161 -31.19 29.20 17.07
CA ALA A 161 -32.60 29.41 16.76
C ALA A 161 -32.82 29.79 15.28
N LYS A 162 -32.06 30.79 14.79
CA LYS A 162 -32.14 31.25 13.39
C LYS A 162 -31.74 30.16 12.39
N ALA A 163 -30.68 29.41 12.66
CA ALA A 163 -30.24 28.34 11.78
C ALA A 163 -31.30 27.22 11.65
N MET A 164 -32.01 26.90 12.73
CA MET A 164 -33.11 25.93 12.74
C MET A 164 -34.44 26.46 12.16
N LEU A 165 -34.45 27.72 11.68
CA LEU A 165 -35.63 28.46 11.20
C LEU A 165 -36.70 28.68 12.27
N LEU A 166 -36.29 28.90 13.53
CA LEU A 166 -37.17 29.19 14.66
C LEU A 166 -37.20 30.69 14.97
N ASP A 167 -38.39 31.27 15.03
CA ASP A 167 -38.64 32.68 15.40
C ASP A 167 -39.10 32.77 16.88
N LEU A 168 -38.25 32.30 17.80
CA LEU A 168 -38.47 32.32 19.25
C LEU A 168 -37.16 32.34 20.07
N ASP A 169 -37.26 32.60 21.38
CA ASP A 169 -36.13 32.42 22.31
C ASP A 169 -36.09 30.98 22.86
N ILE A 170 -35.20 30.14 22.31
CA ILE A 170 -35.01 28.74 22.70
C ILE A 170 -34.70 28.51 24.19
N VAL A 171 -34.29 29.54 24.94
CA VAL A 171 -34.03 29.42 26.39
C VAL A 171 -35.25 29.83 27.22
N SER A 172 -36.04 30.81 26.76
CA SER A 172 -37.18 31.35 27.52
C SER A 172 -38.52 30.69 27.15
N GLU A 173 -38.66 30.19 25.92
CA GLU A 173 -39.86 29.52 25.42
C GLU A 173 -39.67 28.01 25.45
N ALA A 174 -40.73 27.28 25.81
CA ALA A 174 -40.68 25.82 25.91
C ALA A 174 -41.28 25.17 24.65
N PRO A 175 -40.69 24.09 24.13
CA PRO A 175 -41.36 23.26 23.12
C PRO A 175 -42.61 22.60 23.72
N VAL A 176 -43.58 22.24 22.87
CA VAL A 176 -44.76 21.46 23.28
C VAL A 176 -44.50 19.96 23.16
N ASP A 177 -45.13 19.15 24.00
CA ASP A 177 -45.15 17.69 23.84
C ASP A 177 -46.02 17.32 22.61
N LEU A 178 -45.39 16.73 21.58
CA LEU A 178 -46.02 16.33 20.34
C LEU A 178 -46.83 15.02 20.44
N LEU A 179 -46.83 14.36 21.60
CA LEU A 179 -47.65 13.17 21.88
C LEU A 179 -48.89 13.48 22.73
N ASP A 180 -48.99 14.68 23.32
CA ASP A 180 -50.16 15.13 24.09
C ASP A 180 -51.32 15.57 23.18
N GLU A 181 -52.46 14.90 23.30
CA GLU A 181 -53.68 15.20 22.55
C GLU A 181 -54.21 16.62 22.81
N ALA A 182 -53.89 17.25 23.95
CA ALA A 182 -54.23 18.66 24.22
C ALA A 182 -53.44 19.67 23.36
N ASN A 183 -52.43 19.21 22.61
CA ASN A 183 -51.66 20.01 21.65
C ASN A 183 -52.11 19.84 20.20
N VAL A 184 -53.08 18.96 19.91
CA VAL A 184 -53.61 18.72 18.55
C VAL A 184 -54.08 20.02 17.90
N GLY A 185 -53.55 20.30 16.70
CA GLY A 185 -53.92 21.47 15.91
C GLY A 185 -53.35 22.82 16.41
N LYS A 186 -52.47 22.82 17.41
CA LYS A 186 -51.63 24.00 17.72
C LYS A 186 -50.65 24.23 16.57
N THR A 187 -50.30 25.49 16.34
CA THR A 187 -49.36 25.94 15.29
C THR A 187 -48.51 27.10 15.81
N GLY A 188 -47.33 27.29 15.22
CA GLY A 188 -46.37 28.35 15.59
C GLY A 188 -45.09 27.83 16.23
N GLY A 189 -44.17 28.74 16.57
CA GLY A 189 -42.77 28.44 16.85
C GLY A 189 -42.50 27.34 17.90
N MET A 190 -43.33 27.22 18.95
CA MET A 190 -43.18 26.16 19.96
C MET A 190 -43.43 24.75 19.42
N VAL A 191 -44.26 24.62 18.37
CA VAL A 191 -44.48 23.35 17.64
C VAL A 191 -43.31 23.08 16.71
N ASP A 192 -42.84 24.10 15.97
CA ASP A 192 -41.66 23.99 15.10
C ASP A 192 -40.39 23.63 15.89
N TYR A 193 -40.25 24.14 17.12
CA TYR A 193 -39.15 23.81 18.02
C TYR A 193 -39.17 22.33 18.43
N ALA A 194 -40.32 21.80 18.85
CA ALA A 194 -40.46 20.38 19.14
C ALA A 194 -40.24 19.50 17.89
N LEU A 195 -40.72 19.94 16.72
CA LEU A 195 -40.51 19.24 15.45
C LEU A 195 -39.04 19.15 15.05
N VAL A 196 -38.23 20.17 15.32
CA VAL A 196 -36.77 20.11 15.09
C VAL A 196 -36.12 19.07 16.02
N ILE A 197 -36.51 19.01 17.30
CA ILE A 197 -36.00 18.02 18.27
C ILE A 197 -36.36 16.58 17.86
N ALA A 198 -37.62 16.34 17.48
CA ALA A 198 -38.08 15.05 16.98
C ALA A 198 -37.45 14.69 15.63
N GLY A 199 -37.30 15.67 14.73
CA GLY A 199 -36.68 15.51 13.41
C GLY A 199 -35.20 15.17 13.47
N MET A 200 -34.42 15.83 14.33
CA MET A 200 -33.02 15.46 14.60
C MET A 200 -32.92 14.02 15.11
N THR A 201 -33.84 13.61 15.99
CA THR A 201 -33.88 12.22 16.48
C THR A 201 -34.17 11.23 15.35
N LYS A 202 -35.10 11.53 14.43
CA LYS A 202 -35.38 10.69 13.25
C LYS A 202 -34.25 10.67 12.23
N ALA A 203 -33.57 11.79 12.02
CA ALA A 203 -32.40 11.86 11.14
C ALA A 203 -31.27 10.96 11.66
N ALA A 204 -31.00 11.02 12.97
CA ALA A 204 -29.99 10.17 13.60
C ALA A 204 -30.35 8.67 13.51
N GLU A 205 -31.62 8.31 13.74
CA GLU A 205 -32.13 6.93 13.59
C GLU A 205 -32.03 6.43 12.14
N ALA A 206 -32.40 7.25 11.15
CA ALA A 206 -32.40 6.89 9.73
C ALA A 206 -31.00 6.73 9.12
N GLU A 207 -29.95 7.22 9.78
CA GLU A 207 -28.54 7.07 9.40
C GLU A 207 -27.74 6.20 10.39
N GLU A 208 -28.42 5.49 11.29
CA GLU A 208 -27.82 4.60 12.30
C GLU A 208 -26.73 5.27 13.17
N MET A 209 -26.79 6.60 13.32
CA MET A 209 -25.77 7.42 14.00
C MET A 209 -26.23 7.87 15.40
N LYS A 210 -25.26 8.16 16.28
CA LYS A 210 -25.57 8.76 17.59
C LYS A 210 -26.11 10.18 17.40
N LEU A 211 -27.18 10.53 18.13
CA LEU A 211 -27.74 11.89 18.11
C LEU A 211 -26.70 12.97 18.49
N SER A 212 -25.81 12.69 19.44
CA SER A 212 -24.69 13.57 19.79
C SER A 212 -23.69 13.80 18.64
N HIS A 213 -23.55 12.84 17.72
CA HIS A 213 -22.73 13.01 16.51
C HIS A 213 -23.46 13.88 15.48
N LEU A 214 -24.75 13.65 15.26
CA LEU A 214 -25.57 14.52 14.40
C LEU A 214 -25.59 15.96 14.91
N MET A 215 -25.79 16.17 16.21
CA MET A 215 -25.70 17.49 16.84
C MET A 215 -24.35 18.16 16.61
N PHE A 216 -23.26 17.39 16.60
CA PHE A 216 -21.91 17.91 16.34
C PHE A 216 -21.69 18.30 14.87
N GLU A 217 -22.20 17.51 13.92
CA GLU A 217 -22.17 17.86 12.49
C GLU A 217 -23.03 19.11 12.19
N LEU A 218 -24.26 19.16 12.69
CA LEU A 218 -25.14 20.33 12.54
C LEU A 218 -24.53 21.57 13.20
N ASN A 219 -23.88 21.43 14.35
CA ASN A 219 -23.26 22.57 15.03
C ASN A 219 -22.00 23.07 14.30
N GLN A 220 -21.26 22.21 13.57
CA GLN A 220 -20.15 22.66 12.72
C GLN A 220 -20.63 23.49 11.53
N ASP A 221 -21.66 23.08 10.79
CA ASP A 221 -22.19 23.87 9.67
C ASP A 221 -22.72 25.24 10.17
N ILE A 222 -23.40 25.24 11.32
CA ILE A 222 -23.82 26.47 12.01
C ILE A 222 -22.61 27.32 12.44
N ALA A 223 -21.54 26.70 12.95
CA ALA A 223 -20.30 27.38 13.33
C ALA A 223 -19.72 28.16 12.15
N ASP A 224 -19.58 27.50 11.00
CA ASP A 224 -18.90 28.00 9.80
C ASP A 224 -19.77 28.98 8.99
N ASN A 225 -21.03 28.65 8.70
CA ASN A 225 -21.87 29.39 7.76
C ASN A 225 -22.87 30.34 8.41
N SER A 226 -23.10 30.25 9.74
CA SER A 226 -24.13 31.00 10.50
C SER A 226 -25.59 30.71 10.10
N THR A 227 -25.81 29.79 9.16
CA THR A 227 -27.06 29.17 8.73
C THR A 227 -26.76 27.73 8.30
N LEU A 228 -27.79 26.86 8.24
CA LEU A 228 -27.67 25.51 7.70
C LEU A 228 -27.72 25.59 6.16
N ASP A 229 -26.58 25.90 5.56
CA ASP A 229 -26.42 26.11 4.11
C ASP A 229 -25.89 24.85 3.39
N ASP A 230 -25.38 23.85 4.13
CA ASP A 230 -24.93 22.59 3.55
C ASP A 230 -26.13 21.75 3.03
N GLU A 231 -26.11 21.45 1.72
CA GLU A 231 -27.13 20.69 0.99
C GLU A 231 -27.42 19.32 1.62
N LEU A 232 -26.40 18.64 2.15
CA LEU A 232 -26.52 17.33 2.78
C LEU A 232 -27.11 17.44 4.20
N GLN A 233 -26.60 18.35 5.04
CA GLN A 233 -27.10 18.53 6.41
C GLN A 233 -28.54 19.06 6.44
N LEU A 234 -28.88 20.00 5.56
CA LEU A 234 -30.25 20.51 5.42
C LEU A 234 -31.20 19.42 4.91
N THR A 235 -30.78 18.65 3.89
CA THR A 235 -31.56 17.49 3.40
C THR A 235 -31.76 16.45 4.48
N ARG A 236 -30.73 16.12 5.25
CA ARG A 236 -30.77 15.16 6.37
C ARG A 236 -31.77 15.60 7.45
N LEU A 237 -31.70 16.85 7.91
CA LEU A 237 -32.62 17.39 8.91
C LEU A 237 -34.07 17.40 8.39
N ASN A 238 -34.27 17.85 7.15
CA ASN A 238 -35.59 17.88 6.51
C ASN A 238 -36.18 16.47 6.36
N LYS A 239 -35.37 15.49 5.93
CA LYS A 239 -35.74 14.07 5.86
C LYS A 239 -36.11 13.50 7.22
N GLY A 240 -35.40 13.87 8.28
CA GLY A 240 -35.74 13.51 9.66
C GLY A 240 -37.09 14.08 10.11
N ILE A 241 -37.35 15.37 9.86
CA ILE A 241 -38.63 16.02 10.15
C ILE A 241 -39.77 15.35 9.37
N ASN A 242 -39.58 15.11 8.07
CA ASN A 242 -40.57 14.42 7.23
C ASN A 242 -40.84 12.99 7.72
N ALA A 243 -39.80 12.24 8.10
CA ALA A 243 -39.92 10.89 8.66
C ALA A 243 -40.64 10.88 10.02
N PHE A 244 -40.55 11.95 10.82
CA PHE A 244 -41.40 12.09 12.01
C PHE A 244 -42.85 12.34 11.62
N LEU A 245 -43.12 13.27 10.69
CA LEU A 245 -44.46 13.60 10.23
C LEU A 245 -45.19 12.40 9.59
N ASP A 246 -44.43 11.51 8.94
CA ASP A 246 -44.90 10.25 8.33
C ASP A 246 -44.96 9.06 9.33
N SER A 247 -44.46 9.23 10.55
CA SER A 247 -44.40 8.17 11.55
C SER A 247 -45.78 7.84 12.15
N ALA A 248 -45.92 6.61 12.65
CA ALA A 248 -47.11 6.18 13.39
C ALA A 248 -47.31 6.88 14.76
N GLN A 249 -46.38 7.75 15.17
CA GLN A 249 -46.52 8.59 16.37
C GLN A 249 -47.23 9.92 16.04
N ASN A 250 -46.93 10.56 14.89
CA ASN A 250 -47.64 11.77 14.46
C ASN A 250 -48.97 11.46 13.73
N LYS A 251 -49.89 10.74 14.37
CA LYS A 251 -51.15 10.31 13.71
C LYS A 251 -52.15 11.44 13.45
N VAL A 252 -52.21 12.44 14.32
CA VAL A 252 -53.18 13.55 14.24
C VAL A 252 -52.68 14.88 14.84
N VAL A 253 -51.52 14.92 15.50
CA VAL A 253 -51.13 16.07 16.34
C VAL A 253 -50.62 17.24 15.50
N VAL A 254 -49.69 16.97 14.56
CA VAL A 254 -49.09 17.98 13.68
C VAL A 254 -49.62 17.87 12.25
N ASN A 255 -50.03 19.01 11.67
CA ASN A 255 -50.46 19.08 10.28
C ASN A 255 -49.29 18.89 9.31
N LYS A 256 -49.14 17.65 8.79
CA LYS A 256 -48.12 17.30 7.78
C LYS A 256 -48.06 18.31 6.63
N ALA A 257 -49.19 18.79 6.12
CA ALA A 257 -49.22 19.69 4.95
C ALA A 257 -48.65 21.09 5.20
N GLN A 258 -48.49 21.52 6.47
CA GLN A 258 -47.87 22.81 6.82
C GLN A 258 -46.36 22.69 7.12
N HIS A 259 -45.89 21.53 7.58
CA HIS A 259 -44.53 21.38 8.11
C HIS A 259 -43.63 20.41 7.29
N TYR A 260 -44.13 19.80 6.21
CA TYR A 260 -43.30 18.98 5.31
C TYR A 260 -42.27 19.85 4.58
N ARG A 261 -41.00 19.46 4.64
CA ARG A 261 -39.87 20.24 4.09
C ARG A 261 -39.34 19.60 2.80
N ASN A 262 -38.85 20.41 1.86
CA ASN A 262 -38.30 19.92 0.60
C ASN A 262 -36.91 19.29 0.77
N THR A 263 -36.54 18.33 -0.09
CA THR A 263 -35.19 17.75 -0.14
C THR A 263 -34.55 17.85 -1.54
N TYR A 264 -33.23 17.78 -1.63
CA TYR A 264 -32.54 17.80 -2.92
C TYR A 264 -32.62 16.43 -3.61
N PRO A 265 -32.68 16.37 -4.96
CA PRO A 265 -32.59 15.10 -5.69
C PRO A 265 -31.30 14.35 -5.40
N VAL A 266 -31.37 13.03 -5.25
CA VAL A 266 -30.21 12.16 -5.05
C VAL A 266 -29.85 11.48 -6.36
N VAL A 267 -28.58 11.58 -6.77
CA VAL A 267 -28.05 11.01 -8.02
C VAL A 267 -26.95 10.00 -7.71
N ALA A 268 -27.08 8.77 -8.18
CA ALA A 268 -26.13 7.69 -7.90
C ALA A 268 -24.77 7.86 -8.61
N PRO A 269 -23.65 7.40 -8.00
CA PRO A 269 -22.38 7.27 -8.70
C PRO A 269 -22.42 6.09 -9.68
N LEU A 270 -21.56 6.12 -10.70
CA LEU A 270 -21.32 4.99 -11.61
C LEU A 270 -19.81 4.73 -11.72
N ASP A 271 -19.45 3.46 -11.90
CA ASP A 271 -18.08 3.08 -12.26
C ASP A 271 -17.64 3.67 -13.61
N MET A 272 -16.33 3.68 -13.88
CA MET A 272 -15.78 4.14 -15.15
C MET A 272 -16.25 3.26 -16.31
N LEU A 273 -17.21 3.76 -17.09
CA LEU A 273 -17.74 3.09 -18.26
C LEU A 273 -16.69 3.03 -19.38
N SER A 274 -16.75 2.00 -20.21
CA SER A 274 -15.89 1.84 -21.39
C SER A 274 -16.71 1.48 -22.62
N VAL A 275 -16.33 2.02 -23.78
CA VAL A 275 -16.97 1.77 -25.08
C VAL A 275 -15.94 1.72 -26.19
N TYR A 276 -16.11 0.82 -27.15
CA TYR A 276 -15.25 0.78 -28.34
C TYR A 276 -15.65 1.85 -29.35
N ALA A 277 -14.68 2.34 -30.13
CA ALA A 277 -14.91 3.23 -31.26
C ALA A 277 -16.03 2.70 -32.17
N ASN A 278 -16.84 3.62 -32.69
CA ASN A 278 -18.05 3.39 -33.48
C ASN A 278 -19.19 2.61 -32.79
N HIS A 279 -19.09 2.28 -31.50
CA HIS A 279 -20.20 1.68 -30.73
C HIS A 279 -20.97 2.74 -29.93
N GLN A 280 -22.22 2.43 -29.58
CA GLN A 280 -23.07 3.30 -28.78
C GLN A 280 -22.94 2.94 -27.29
N LEU A 281 -22.95 3.94 -26.42
CA LEU A 281 -23.04 3.78 -24.97
C LEU A 281 -24.28 4.49 -24.44
N ARG A 282 -24.89 3.93 -23.39
CA ARG A 282 -25.91 4.56 -22.55
C ARG A 282 -25.30 4.89 -21.20
N ILE A 283 -25.49 6.12 -20.71
CA ILE A 283 -25.22 6.52 -19.33
C ILE A 283 -26.58 6.79 -18.69
N ALA A 284 -26.85 6.14 -17.56
CA ALA A 284 -28.09 6.26 -16.81
C ALA A 284 -27.81 5.91 -15.34
N PRO A 285 -27.53 6.90 -14.48
CA PRO A 285 -27.44 6.70 -13.04
C PRO A 285 -28.85 6.51 -12.45
N ASP A 286 -28.95 5.83 -11.32
CA ASP A 286 -30.19 5.81 -10.54
C ASP A 286 -30.41 7.16 -9.85
N ILE A 287 -31.66 7.64 -9.84
CA ILE A 287 -32.01 8.98 -9.35
C ILE A 287 -33.29 8.90 -8.51
N THR A 288 -33.30 9.51 -7.32
CA THR A 288 -34.45 9.46 -6.39
C THR A 288 -34.72 10.83 -5.77
N ASP A 289 -35.99 11.13 -5.48
CA ASP A 289 -36.48 12.41 -5.00
C ASP A 289 -37.80 12.24 -4.21
N ASP A 290 -38.13 13.16 -3.30
CA ASP A 290 -39.33 13.06 -2.45
C ASP A 290 -40.63 13.61 -3.10
N LYS A 291 -40.53 14.40 -4.17
CA LYS A 291 -41.68 14.99 -4.88
C LYS A 291 -41.88 14.48 -6.30
N GLY A 292 -40.92 13.73 -6.83
CA GLY A 292 -41.10 12.75 -7.91
C GLY A 292 -41.20 13.29 -9.33
N GLN A 293 -41.25 14.61 -9.54
CA GLN A 293 -41.07 15.23 -10.85
C GLN A 293 -39.69 15.88 -10.95
N LEU A 294 -38.87 15.36 -11.86
CA LEU A 294 -37.48 15.78 -12.06
C LEU A 294 -37.23 16.28 -13.49
N PHE A 295 -36.31 17.23 -13.60
CA PHE A 295 -35.79 17.79 -14.84
C PHE A 295 -34.30 17.47 -14.97
N TYR A 296 -33.87 17.05 -16.17
CA TYR A 296 -32.50 16.60 -16.42
C TYR A 296 -31.78 17.51 -17.41
N HIS A 297 -30.48 17.69 -17.22
CA HIS A 297 -29.61 18.35 -18.19
C HIS A 297 -28.23 17.69 -18.24
N TRP A 298 -27.89 17.09 -19.39
CA TRP A 298 -26.58 16.52 -19.66
C TRP A 298 -25.71 17.48 -20.49
N ARG A 299 -24.45 17.63 -20.07
CA ARG A 299 -23.43 18.43 -20.75
C ARG A 299 -22.12 17.67 -20.83
N GLN A 300 -21.50 17.60 -22.01
CA GLN A 300 -20.12 17.13 -22.11
C GLN A 300 -19.16 18.22 -21.58
N VAL A 301 -18.30 17.85 -20.63
CA VAL A 301 -17.33 18.76 -19.99
C VAL A 301 -15.88 18.44 -20.34
N MET A 302 -15.58 17.25 -20.89
CA MET A 302 -14.22 16.87 -21.30
C MET A 302 -14.22 15.94 -22.53
N GLY A 303 -13.13 16.01 -23.30
CA GLY A 303 -12.82 15.10 -24.41
C GLY A 303 -13.37 15.55 -25.77
N PRO A 304 -13.10 14.80 -26.86
CA PRO A 304 -13.65 15.10 -28.18
C PRO A 304 -15.18 15.14 -28.19
N THR A 305 -15.75 16.14 -28.85
CA THR A 305 -17.20 16.38 -28.88
C THR A 305 -17.94 15.20 -29.52
N VAL A 306 -18.96 14.70 -28.83
CA VAL A 306 -19.89 13.68 -29.35
C VAL A 306 -21.30 14.24 -29.52
N LEU A 307 -22.07 13.66 -30.44
CA LEU A 307 -23.50 13.93 -30.53
C LEU A 307 -24.22 13.16 -29.42
N MET A 308 -24.83 13.88 -28.48
CA MET A 308 -25.60 13.32 -27.38
C MET A 308 -27.09 13.24 -27.75
N GLU A 309 -27.68 12.07 -27.57
CA GLU A 309 -29.13 11.84 -27.61
C GLU A 309 -29.64 11.70 -26.17
N GLY A 310 -30.82 12.24 -25.86
CA GLY A 310 -31.34 12.22 -24.49
C GLY A 310 -30.70 13.25 -23.53
N ALA A 311 -30.22 14.38 -24.05
CA ALA A 311 -29.56 15.41 -23.22
C ALA A 311 -30.46 16.08 -22.16
N HIS A 312 -31.78 15.82 -22.19
CA HIS A 312 -32.76 16.28 -21.20
C HIS A 312 -33.61 15.12 -20.63
N THR A 313 -33.07 13.91 -20.62
CA THR A 313 -33.71 12.72 -20.06
C THR A 313 -32.81 12.06 -19.01
N GLU A 314 -33.42 11.23 -18.16
CA GLU A 314 -32.75 10.41 -17.12
C GLU A 314 -31.52 9.66 -17.66
N ALA A 315 -31.59 9.17 -18.90
CA ALA A 315 -30.48 8.54 -19.61
C ALA A 315 -30.01 9.38 -20.81
N MET A 316 -28.70 9.39 -21.03
CA MET A 316 -28.05 9.96 -22.22
C MET A 316 -27.35 8.86 -23.01
N TYR A 317 -27.37 9.00 -24.33
CA TYR A 317 -26.73 8.08 -25.27
C TYR A 317 -25.78 8.85 -26.19
N PHE A 318 -24.67 8.22 -26.58
CA PHE A 318 -23.85 8.73 -27.67
C PHE A 318 -23.17 7.58 -28.42
N LYS A 319 -22.82 7.83 -29.68
CA LYS A 319 -21.95 6.96 -30.47
C LYS A 319 -20.51 7.43 -30.36
N ALA A 320 -19.61 6.56 -29.91
CA ALA A 320 -18.19 6.88 -29.81
C ALA A 320 -17.58 7.10 -31.21
N ALA A 321 -16.78 8.16 -31.36
CA ALA A 321 -16.06 8.43 -32.61
C ALA A 321 -14.98 7.35 -32.90
N ASP A 322 -14.58 7.21 -34.17
CA ASP A 322 -13.43 6.36 -34.50
C ASP A 322 -12.14 6.93 -33.88
N THR A 323 -11.31 6.07 -33.30
CA THR A 323 -10.03 6.48 -32.71
C THR A 323 -8.99 5.37 -32.82
N VAL A 324 -7.73 5.79 -32.98
CA VAL A 324 -6.54 4.92 -32.98
C VAL A 324 -5.82 4.89 -31.62
N LYS A 325 -6.30 5.66 -30.63
CA LYS A 325 -5.75 5.71 -29.26
C LYS A 325 -6.88 5.76 -28.24
N LYS A 326 -6.61 5.28 -27.02
CA LYS A 326 -7.56 5.39 -25.90
C LYS A 326 -7.81 6.87 -25.58
N GLN A 327 -9.06 7.24 -25.36
CA GLN A 327 -9.50 8.59 -25.01
C GLN A 327 -10.42 8.55 -23.79
N THR A 328 -10.55 9.68 -23.09
CA THR A 328 -11.49 9.84 -21.97
C THR A 328 -12.43 11.00 -22.26
N LEU A 329 -13.73 10.76 -22.14
CA LEU A 329 -14.78 11.77 -22.17
C LEU A 329 -15.30 11.98 -20.73
N ALA A 330 -15.82 13.16 -20.42
CA ALA A 330 -16.59 13.39 -19.20
C ALA A 330 -17.89 14.10 -19.50
N PHE A 331 -18.95 13.67 -18.83
CA PHE A 331 -20.32 14.17 -18.96
C PHE A 331 -20.86 14.52 -17.59
N GLU A 332 -21.34 15.75 -17.44
CA GLU A 332 -22.01 16.25 -16.26
C GLU A 332 -23.52 16.13 -16.45
N LEU A 333 -24.20 15.57 -15.45
CA LEU A 333 -25.64 15.57 -15.31
C LEU A 333 -26.01 16.55 -14.19
N THR A 334 -26.88 17.52 -14.50
CA THR A 334 -27.63 18.29 -13.52
C THR A 334 -29.05 17.74 -13.43
N VAL A 335 -29.56 17.55 -12.21
CA VAL A 335 -30.94 17.15 -11.92
C VAL A 335 -31.59 18.22 -11.05
N THR A 336 -32.79 18.66 -11.42
CA THR A 336 -33.57 19.68 -10.72
C THR A 336 -34.96 19.14 -10.37
N ASP A 337 -35.44 19.39 -9.16
CA ASP A 337 -36.81 19.04 -8.75
C ASP A 337 -37.87 20.04 -9.25
N ILE A 338 -39.12 19.89 -8.80
CA ILE A 338 -40.21 20.81 -9.16
C ILE A 338 -40.17 22.16 -8.41
N ASP A 339 -39.49 22.23 -7.27
CA ASP A 339 -39.41 23.41 -6.40
C ASP A 339 -38.14 24.25 -6.65
N GLY A 340 -37.21 23.76 -7.48
CA GLY A 340 -36.00 24.43 -7.96
C GLY A 340 -34.67 23.95 -7.37
N LEU A 341 -34.68 22.98 -6.44
CA LEU A 341 -33.44 22.41 -5.88
C LEU A 341 -32.72 21.56 -6.92
N SER A 342 -31.40 21.72 -7.03
CA SER A 342 -30.61 21.17 -8.14
C SER A 342 -29.26 20.60 -7.69
N VAL A 343 -28.98 19.36 -8.08
CA VAL A 343 -27.70 18.66 -7.84
C VAL A 343 -26.97 18.44 -9.17
N SER A 344 -25.63 18.39 -9.17
CA SER A 344 -24.83 18.06 -10.37
C SER A 344 -23.77 16.99 -10.11
N ARG A 345 -23.53 16.09 -11.08
CA ARG A 345 -22.56 14.98 -10.98
C ARG A 345 -21.88 14.69 -12.31
N THR A 346 -20.57 14.41 -12.29
CA THR A 346 -19.76 14.11 -13.49
C THR A 346 -19.42 12.63 -13.61
N TYR A 347 -19.62 12.07 -14.80
CA TYR A 347 -19.35 10.69 -15.19
C TYR A 347 -18.26 10.61 -16.24
N TYR A 348 -17.38 9.62 -16.13
CA TYR A 348 -16.24 9.43 -17.03
C TYR A 348 -16.42 8.19 -17.91
N VAL A 349 -16.14 8.35 -19.21
CA VAL A 349 -16.19 7.26 -20.19
C VAL A 349 -14.85 7.11 -20.89
N ARG A 350 -14.35 5.88 -20.95
CA ARG A 350 -13.14 5.51 -21.69
C ARG A 350 -13.51 4.99 -23.08
N VAL A 351 -13.11 5.71 -24.13
CA VAL A 351 -13.24 5.25 -25.52
C VAL A 351 -12.00 4.43 -25.90
N LEU A 352 -12.22 3.20 -26.35
CA LEU A 352 -11.19 2.25 -26.77
C LEU A 352 -11.10 2.19 -28.31
N PRO A 353 -9.91 2.08 -28.92
CA PRO A 353 -9.79 1.83 -30.36
C PRO A 353 -10.37 0.45 -30.73
N ILE A 354 -10.86 0.30 -31.96
CA ILE A 354 -11.32 -1.01 -32.48
C ILE A 354 -10.12 -1.98 -32.53
N PRO A 355 -10.23 -3.20 -31.97
CA PRO A 355 -9.14 -4.17 -32.01
C PRO A 355 -8.72 -4.56 -33.43
N VAL A 356 -7.41 -4.73 -33.60
CA VAL A 356 -6.76 -5.12 -34.85
C VAL A 356 -6.30 -6.57 -34.79
N ILE A 357 -6.58 -7.30 -35.86
CA ILE A 357 -5.95 -8.59 -36.13
C ILE A 357 -4.86 -8.37 -37.17
N SER A 358 -3.63 -8.77 -36.87
CA SER A 358 -2.50 -8.67 -37.80
C SER A 358 -1.73 -9.98 -37.86
N GLY A 359 -0.78 -10.11 -38.78
CA GLY A 359 0.12 -11.27 -38.81
C GLY A 359 0.87 -11.36 -40.12
N VAL A 360 1.55 -12.49 -40.32
CA VAL A 360 2.19 -12.82 -41.60
C VAL A 360 1.70 -14.17 -42.12
N ALA A 361 1.50 -14.26 -43.43
CA ALA A 361 1.34 -15.53 -44.15
C ALA A 361 2.73 -15.99 -44.63
N PHE A 362 3.18 -17.16 -44.15
CA PHE A 362 4.59 -17.55 -44.25
C PHE A 362 4.80 -19.05 -44.56
N LYS A 363 5.44 -19.31 -45.69
CA LYS A 363 6.11 -20.55 -46.11
C LYS A 363 7.45 -20.15 -46.78
N GLY A 364 8.13 -19.17 -46.17
CA GLY A 364 8.73 -18.04 -46.86
C GLY A 364 7.67 -16.94 -47.10
N PRO A 365 7.99 -15.63 -47.06
CA PRO A 365 6.98 -14.56 -47.12
C PRO A 365 6.02 -14.69 -48.32
N ILE A 366 4.73 -14.90 -48.06
CA ILE A 366 3.74 -15.16 -49.11
C ILE A 366 3.18 -13.83 -49.61
N LYS A 367 3.69 -13.35 -50.75
CA LYS A 367 3.31 -12.08 -51.36
C LYS A 367 2.02 -12.18 -52.17
N GLY A 368 1.11 -11.22 -51.97
CA GLY A 368 -0.10 -11.04 -52.79
C GLY A 368 -1.15 -12.14 -52.61
N ALA A 369 -1.16 -12.82 -51.46
CA ALA A 369 -2.19 -13.77 -51.08
C ALA A 369 -3.39 -13.04 -50.45
N ARG A 370 -4.59 -13.62 -50.58
CA ARG A 370 -5.78 -13.16 -49.86
C ARG A 370 -5.83 -13.83 -48.49
N VAL A 371 -5.93 -13.02 -47.44
CA VAL A 371 -6.20 -13.45 -46.07
C VAL A 371 -7.67 -13.19 -45.76
N LYS A 372 -8.38 -14.20 -45.28
CA LYS A 372 -9.78 -14.11 -44.86
C LYS A 372 -9.90 -14.63 -43.43
N ILE A 373 -10.53 -13.88 -42.53
CA ILE A 373 -10.79 -14.34 -41.16
C ILE A 373 -12.30 -14.51 -40.96
N THR A 374 -12.71 -15.71 -40.58
CA THR A 374 -14.10 -16.03 -40.26
C THR A 374 -14.22 -16.59 -38.84
N GLN A 375 -15.41 -16.50 -38.27
CA GLN A 375 -15.82 -17.35 -37.15
C GLN A 375 -15.87 -18.83 -37.63
N VAL A 376 -15.97 -19.77 -36.68
CA VAL A 376 -16.06 -21.21 -36.98
C VAL A 376 -17.32 -21.58 -37.78
N ASP A 377 -18.39 -20.79 -37.69
CA ASP A 377 -19.61 -20.95 -38.49
C ASP A 377 -19.50 -20.40 -39.93
N GLY A 378 -18.38 -19.78 -40.29
CA GLY A 378 -18.12 -19.17 -41.59
C GLY A 378 -18.43 -17.67 -41.68
N THR A 379 -18.96 -17.04 -40.63
CA THR A 379 -19.27 -15.60 -40.59
C THR A 379 -18.00 -14.76 -40.76
N LEU A 380 -17.97 -13.86 -41.74
CA LEU A 380 -16.81 -13.03 -42.06
C LEU A 380 -16.56 -11.95 -40.99
N ILE A 381 -15.33 -11.90 -40.46
CA ILE A 381 -14.84 -10.81 -39.60
C ILE A 381 -14.12 -9.75 -40.46
N GLY A 382 -13.33 -10.19 -41.44
CA GLY A 382 -12.75 -9.32 -42.44
C GLY A 382 -11.77 -10.03 -43.36
N GLU A 383 -11.24 -9.29 -44.33
CA GLU A 383 -10.27 -9.78 -45.32
C GLU A 383 -9.19 -8.73 -45.62
N ALA A 384 -8.03 -9.20 -46.06
CA ALA A 384 -6.88 -8.38 -46.46
C ALA A 384 -6.09 -9.06 -47.59
N THR A 385 -5.15 -8.32 -48.19
CA THR A 385 -4.15 -8.88 -49.12
C THR A 385 -2.76 -8.71 -48.51
N THR A 386 -1.91 -9.72 -48.61
CA THR A 386 -0.56 -9.68 -48.02
C THR A 386 0.40 -8.77 -48.78
N THR A 387 1.29 -8.11 -48.04
CA THR A 387 2.37 -7.28 -48.59
C THR A 387 3.48 -8.14 -49.21
N SER A 388 4.58 -7.53 -49.65
CA SER A 388 5.82 -8.23 -50.07
C SER A 388 6.33 -9.23 -49.05
N ASP A 389 6.15 -8.91 -47.77
CA ASP A 389 6.76 -9.59 -46.63
C ASP A 389 5.75 -10.52 -45.94
N GLY A 390 4.64 -10.85 -46.62
CA GLY A 390 3.59 -11.71 -46.12
C GLY A 390 2.64 -11.05 -45.10
N TRP A 391 2.92 -9.82 -44.68
CA TRP A 391 2.17 -9.13 -43.63
C TRP A 391 0.77 -8.71 -44.06
N TYR A 392 -0.18 -8.76 -43.11
CA TYR A 392 -1.56 -8.31 -43.29
C TYR A 392 -2.15 -7.69 -42.02
N GLN A 393 -3.24 -6.94 -42.18
CA GLN A 393 -3.98 -6.30 -41.08
C GLN A 393 -5.48 -6.22 -41.39
N ILE A 394 -6.33 -6.57 -40.42
CA ILE A 394 -7.80 -6.59 -40.48
C ILE A 394 -8.36 -5.94 -39.21
N ARG A 395 -9.38 -5.07 -39.32
CA ARG A 395 -10.07 -4.50 -38.14
C ARG A 395 -11.18 -5.44 -37.68
N ASN A 396 -11.22 -5.79 -36.39
CA ASN A 396 -12.31 -6.54 -35.77
C ASN A 396 -13.48 -5.59 -35.44
N ASN A 397 -14.16 -5.08 -36.47
CA ASN A 397 -15.16 -4.00 -36.34
C ASN A 397 -16.33 -4.33 -35.41
N ASN A 398 -16.67 -5.61 -35.25
CA ASN A 398 -17.75 -6.08 -34.37
C ASN A 398 -17.24 -6.46 -32.96
N VAL A 399 -15.95 -6.27 -32.67
CA VAL A 399 -15.28 -6.66 -31.41
C VAL A 399 -15.55 -8.13 -31.05
N TYR A 400 -15.60 -9.00 -32.06
CA TYR A 400 -15.90 -10.41 -31.88
C TYR A 400 -14.83 -11.10 -31.03
N GLN A 401 -15.27 -11.91 -30.09
CA GLN A 401 -14.45 -12.74 -29.22
C GLN A 401 -14.95 -14.17 -29.31
N GLY A 402 -14.04 -15.12 -29.46
CA GLY A 402 -14.36 -16.51 -29.74
C GLY A 402 -13.42 -17.12 -30.78
N LEU A 403 -13.67 -18.37 -31.15
CA LEU A 403 -12.86 -19.07 -32.14
C LEU A 403 -13.01 -18.49 -33.55
N VAL A 404 -11.87 -18.37 -34.22
CA VAL A 404 -11.77 -17.95 -35.62
C VAL A 404 -10.87 -18.88 -36.42
N ILE A 405 -11.13 -18.92 -37.72
CA ILE A 405 -10.29 -19.55 -38.74
C ILE A 405 -9.77 -18.42 -39.62
N ALA A 406 -8.44 -18.29 -39.68
CA ALA A 406 -7.76 -17.44 -40.63
C ALA A 406 -7.29 -18.30 -41.82
N GLU A 407 -7.68 -17.93 -43.02
CA GLU A 407 -7.48 -18.66 -44.28
C GLU A 407 -6.60 -17.83 -45.22
N VAL A 408 -5.55 -18.43 -45.79
CA VAL A 408 -4.67 -17.83 -46.81
C VAL A 408 -4.82 -18.58 -48.13
N THR A 409 -5.20 -17.85 -49.18
CA THR A 409 -5.35 -18.37 -50.54
C THR A 409 -4.57 -17.56 -51.58
N GLY A 410 -3.91 -18.26 -52.52
CA GLY A 410 -3.14 -17.66 -53.61
C GLY A 410 -1.82 -17.01 -53.17
N GLY A 411 -1.28 -16.14 -54.01
CA GLY A 411 0.02 -15.49 -53.81
C GLY A 411 1.23 -16.35 -54.21
N THR A 412 2.42 -15.82 -53.98
CA THR A 412 3.71 -16.43 -54.33
C THR A 412 4.75 -16.23 -53.24
N TYR A 413 5.63 -17.20 -53.02
CA TYR A 413 6.72 -17.14 -52.04
C TYR A 413 8.04 -17.62 -52.66
N VAL A 414 9.18 -17.36 -52.01
CA VAL A 414 10.50 -17.91 -52.42
C VAL A 414 10.77 -19.17 -51.60
N SER A 415 10.94 -20.31 -52.26
CA SER A 415 11.20 -21.59 -51.59
C SER A 415 12.64 -21.68 -51.06
N GLU A 416 12.78 -21.94 -49.76
CA GLU A 416 14.04 -22.11 -49.05
C GLU A 416 14.88 -23.28 -49.59
N ALA A 417 14.22 -24.30 -50.13
CA ALA A 417 14.86 -25.49 -50.69
C ALA A 417 15.45 -25.27 -52.09
N THR A 418 14.98 -24.27 -52.85
CA THR A 418 15.34 -24.11 -54.28
C THR A 418 15.74 -22.69 -54.69
N GLY A 419 15.57 -21.70 -53.81
CA GLY A 419 15.78 -20.28 -54.10
C GLY A 419 14.83 -19.69 -55.15
N LYS A 420 13.81 -20.42 -55.60
CA LYS A 420 12.90 -20.00 -56.68
C LYS A 420 11.58 -19.48 -56.13
N THR A 421 11.04 -18.46 -56.79
CA THR A 421 9.66 -18.01 -56.59
C THR A 421 8.68 -19.05 -57.13
N VAL A 422 7.73 -19.48 -56.30
CA VAL A 422 6.70 -20.47 -56.61
C VAL A 422 5.32 -19.99 -56.11
N PRO A 423 4.21 -20.41 -56.75
CA PRO A 423 2.87 -20.12 -56.25
C PRO A 423 2.56 -20.87 -54.96
N LEU A 424 1.63 -20.37 -54.15
CA LEU A 424 1.06 -21.14 -53.05
C LEU A 424 0.11 -22.21 -53.61
N GLU A 425 0.53 -23.48 -53.52
CA GLU A 425 -0.17 -24.63 -54.13
C GLU A 425 -1.42 -25.09 -53.36
N SER A 426 -1.51 -24.81 -52.06
CA SER A 426 -2.60 -25.22 -51.19
C SER A 426 -2.96 -24.11 -50.19
N THR A 427 -4.23 -23.99 -49.85
CA THR A 427 -4.70 -23.12 -48.75
C THR A 427 -3.97 -23.46 -47.45
N LEU A 428 -3.60 -22.42 -46.69
CA LEU A 428 -3.09 -22.56 -45.32
C LEU A 428 -4.09 -21.95 -44.35
N HIS A 429 -4.30 -22.62 -43.22
CA HIS A 429 -5.17 -22.12 -42.16
C HIS A 429 -4.41 -21.88 -40.85
N ALA A 430 -4.97 -21.03 -40.00
CA ALA A 430 -4.68 -20.97 -38.57
C ALA A 430 -6.01 -20.91 -37.80
N VAL A 431 -6.11 -21.63 -36.68
CA VAL A 431 -7.28 -21.61 -35.80
C VAL A 431 -6.88 -21.18 -34.40
N THR A 432 -7.59 -20.18 -33.86
CA THR A 432 -7.27 -19.58 -32.55
C THR A 432 -8.48 -18.84 -31.97
N HIS A 433 -8.37 -18.41 -30.71
CA HIS A 433 -9.40 -17.63 -30.02
C HIS A 433 -9.07 -16.13 -30.06
N LEU A 434 -9.97 -15.31 -30.62
CA LEU A 434 -9.85 -13.85 -30.61
C LEU A 434 -10.18 -13.24 -29.24
N LYS A 435 -9.38 -12.27 -28.83
CA LYS A 435 -9.57 -11.47 -27.61
C LYS A 435 -10.12 -10.07 -27.94
N ALA A 436 -10.56 -9.35 -26.91
CA ALA A 436 -11.05 -7.97 -26.99
C ALA A 436 -9.94 -6.91 -27.25
N THR A 437 -8.78 -7.33 -27.75
CA THR A 437 -7.53 -6.57 -27.87
C THR A 437 -6.84 -6.88 -29.19
N ASP A 438 -5.86 -6.08 -29.58
CA ASP A 438 -5.02 -6.38 -30.74
C ASP A 438 -4.36 -7.75 -30.58
N GLN A 439 -4.30 -8.52 -31.67
CA GLN A 439 -3.83 -9.91 -31.65
C GLN A 439 -3.14 -10.29 -32.97
N SER A 440 -1.97 -10.93 -32.85
CA SER A 440 -1.27 -11.52 -33.99
C SER A 440 -1.76 -12.94 -34.28
N ILE A 441 -1.99 -13.24 -35.55
CA ILE A 441 -2.30 -14.57 -36.08
C ILE A 441 -1.39 -14.82 -37.29
N HIS A 442 -0.30 -15.53 -37.08
CA HIS A 442 0.57 -15.97 -38.17
C HIS A 442 -0.02 -17.23 -38.83
N ILE A 443 0.17 -17.39 -40.14
CA ILE A 443 -0.46 -18.45 -40.93
C ILE A 443 0.62 -19.17 -41.73
N THR A 444 0.91 -20.42 -41.37
CA THR A 444 2.08 -21.17 -41.83
C THR A 444 1.74 -22.65 -42.05
N PRO A 445 2.64 -23.45 -42.67
CA PRO A 445 2.51 -24.91 -42.68
C PRO A 445 2.29 -25.54 -41.29
N PHE A 446 2.85 -24.98 -40.21
CA PHE A 446 2.67 -25.54 -38.87
C PHE A 446 1.34 -25.12 -38.22
N THR A 447 0.76 -23.97 -38.58
CA THR A 447 -0.62 -23.67 -38.16
C THR A 447 -1.64 -24.51 -38.93
N GLU A 448 -1.37 -24.82 -40.20
CA GLU A 448 -2.16 -25.79 -40.97
C GLU A 448 -2.07 -27.20 -40.35
N LEU A 449 -0.87 -27.62 -39.91
CA LEU A 449 -0.70 -28.86 -39.14
C LEU A 449 -1.50 -28.85 -37.83
N ALA A 450 -1.50 -27.74 -37.09
CA ALA A 450 -2.31 -27.59 -35.87
C ALA A 450 -3.82 -27.62 -36.17
N VAL A 451 -4.27 -27.08 -37.32
CA VAL A 451 -5.67 -27.17 -37.78
C VAL A 451 -6.06 -28.63 -38.10
N ARG A 452 -5.15 -29.42 -38.70
CA ARG A 452 -5.36 -30.87 -38.92
C ARG A 452 -5.41 -31.63 -37.60
N ARG A 453 -4.44 -31.40 -36.71
CA ARG A 453 -4.39 -32.02 -35.38
C ARG A 453 -5.63 -31.69 -34.53
N ALA A 454 -6.13 -30.46 -34.58
CA ALA A 454 -7.36 -30.07 -33.88
C ALA A 454 -8.60 -30.84 -34.36
N LYS A 455 -8.67 -31.21 -35.65
CA LYS A 455 -9.73 -32.09 -36.20
C LYS A 455 -9.56 -33.55 -35.78
N ASN A 456 -8.32 -34.03 -35.63
CA ASN A 456 -8.06 -35.38 -35.10
C ASN A 456 -8.41 -35.49 -33.61
N LEU A 457 -8.31 -34.39 -32.85
CA LEU A 457 -8.69 -34.32 -31.43
C LEU A 457 -10.21 -34.24 -31.20
N GLY A 458 -11.01 -33.88 -32.21
CA GLY A 458 -12.47 -33.87 -32.11
C GLY A 458 -13.19 -33.39 -33.37
N GLU A 459 -14.44 -33.84 -33.56
CA GLU A 459 -15.24 -33.57 -34.77
C GLU A 459 -15.52 -32.07 -35.03
N HIS A 460 -15.42 -31.22 -34.01
CA HIS A 460 -15.67 -29.79 -34.07
C HIS A 460 -14.59 -29.00 -33.32
N PHE A 461 -14.26 -27.80 -33.82
CA PHE A 461 -13.32 -26.91 -33.13
C PHE A 461 -13.91 -26.42 -31.80
N THR A 462 -13.28 -26.82 -30.70
CA THR A 462 -13.50 -26.28 -29.36
C THR A 462 -12.26 -25.52 -28.91
N GLN A 463 -12.37 -24.64 -27.91
CA GLN A 463 -11.22 -23.88 -27.44
C GLN A 463 -10.10 -24.81 -26.95
N THR A 464 -10.46 -25.84 -26.18
CA THR A 464 -9.53 -26.84 -25.65
C THR A 464 -8.81 -27.63 -26.74
N THR A 465 -9.52 -28.13 -27.76
CA THR A 465 -8.91 -28.91 -28.86
C THR A 465 -7.99 -28.05 -29.72
N VAL A 466 -8.35 -26.78 -29.94
CA VAL A 466 -7.54 -25.79 -30.67
C VAL A 466 -6.28 -25.40 -29.88
N GLU A 467 -6.39 -25.14 -28.57
CA GLU A 467 -5.24 -24.81 -27.73
C GLU A 467 -4.29 -26.00 -27.58
N GLN A 468 -4.82 -27.22 -27.36
CA GLN A 468 -4.03 -28.45 -27.31
C GLN A 468 -3.26 -28.71 -28.61
N ALA A 469 -3.94 -28.67 -29.77
CA ALA A 469 -3.30 -28.91 -31.06
C ALA A 469 -2.19 -27.90 -31.37
N ASN A 470 -2.42 -26.61 -31.10
CA ASN A 470 -1.40 -25.57 -31.24
C ASN A 470 -0.20 -25.82 -30.31
N GLN A 471 -0.42 -26.32 -29.09
CA GLN A 471 0.66 -26.62 -28.14
C GLN A 471 1.45 -27.88 -28.50
N GLU A 472 0.80 -28.95 -28.96
CA GLU A 472 1.47 -30.19 -29.38
C GLU A 472 2.40 -29.93 -30.59
N VAL A 473 1.90 -29.24 -31.62
CA VAL A 473 2.72 -28.86 -32.79
C VAL A 473 3.83 -27.87 -32.41
N THR A 474 3.56 -26.93 -31.49
CA THR A 474 4.57 -26.04 -30.90
C THR A 474 5.71 -26.85 -30.25
N ASN A 475 5.38 -27.82 -29.41
CA ASN A 475 6.36 -28.63 -28.69
C ASN A 475 7.21 -29.49 -29.63
N ALA A 476 6.56 -30.15 -30.59
CA ALA A 476 7.21 -31.09 -31.50
C ALA A 476 8.14 -30.42 -32.52
N LEU A 477 7.73 -29.30 -33.12
CA LEU A 477 8.41 -28.74 -34.29
C LEU A 477 9.02 -27.35 -34.08
N SER A 478 8.40 -26.46 -33.31
CA SER A 478 8.80 -25.04 -33.27
C SER A 478 9.60 -24.66 -32.01
N GLY A 479 9.27 -25.22 -30.86
CA GLY A 479 9.71 -24.73 -29.54
C GLY A 479 9.08 -23.40 -29.11
N SER A 480 8.28 -22.77 -29.98
CA SER A 480 7.65 -21.46 -29.84
C SER A 480 6.23 -21.47 -30.44
N SER A 481 5.35 -20.55 -30.01
CA SER A 481 3.93 -20.59 -30.38
C SER A 481 3.73 -20.47 -31.89
N VAL A 482 3.19 -21.52 -32.53
CA VAL A 482 3.00 -21.54 -34.00
C VAL A 482 2.03 -20.48 -34.53
N VAL A 483 1.07 -20.02 -33.71
CA VAL A 483 0.13 -18.95 -34.12
C VAL A 483 0.63 -17.55 -33.73
N GLY A 484 1.38 -17.44 -32.63
CA GLY A 484 1.76 -16.16 -32.02
C GLY A 484 3.20 -15.70 -32.27
N THR A 485 4.06 -16.53 -32.88
CA THR A 485 5.46 -16.19 -33.20
C THR A 485 5.58 -15.83 -34.67
N GLU A 486 6.22 -14.70 -34.98
CA GLU A 486 6.47 -14.27 -36.37
C GLU A 486 7.74 -14.96 -36.91
N PRO A 487 7.68 -15.74 -38.02
CA PRO A 487 8.88 -16.35 -38.58
C PRO A 487 9.79 -15.31 -39.26
N VAL A 488 11.09 -15.34 -38.98
CA VAL A 488 12.09 -14.52 -39.69
C VAL A 488 12.28 -15.01 -41.14
N ASN A 489 12.37 -14.09 -42.10
CA ASN A 489 12.77 -14.44 -43.46
C ASN A 489 14.26 -14.81 -43.54
N LEU A 490 14.57 -16.11 -43.50
CA LEU A 490 15.95 -16.64 -43.59
C LEU A 490 16.61 -16.47 -44.98
N MET A 491 15.85 -16.00 -45.98
CA MET A 491 16.36 -15.72 -47.33
C MET A 491 16.76 -14.25 -47.53
N ASP A 492 16.52 -13.37 -46.54
CA ASP A 492 16.92 -11.96 -46.63
C ASP A 492 18.40 -11.79 -46.24
N PRO A 493 19.28 -11.29 -47.13
CA PRO A 493 20.69 -11.06 -46.83
C PRO A 493 20.96 -9.95 -45.80
N TRP A 494 19.95 -9.14 -45.43
CA TRP A 494 20.07 -8.11 -44.39
C TRP A 494 19.67 -8.61 -42.99
N ASN A 495 19.03 -9.77 -42.88
CA ASN A 495 18.67 -10.37 -41.59
C ASN A 495 19.91 -10.96 -40.88
N LYS A 496 20.25 -10.36 -39.74
CA LYS A 496 21.36 -10.80 -38.87
C LYS A 496 20.85 -11.65 -37.71
N ILE A 497 21.04 -12.96 -37.78
CA ILE A 497 20.89 -13.84 -36.60
C ILE A 497 22.19 -13.77 -35.79
N GLU A 498 22.34 -12.75 -34.94
CA GLU A 498 23.47 -12.64 -34.00
C GLU A 498 23.25 -13.46 -32.72
N ARG A 499 22.01 -13.89 -32.44
CA ARG A 499 21.63 -14.95 -31.49
C ARG A 499 20.34 -15.62 -31.97
N PHE A 500 20.21 -16.94 -31.76
CA PHE A 500 18.95 -17.64 -32.03
C PHE A 500 17.85 -17.19 -31.06
N SER A 501 16.73 -16.76 -31.64
CA SER A 501 15.48 -16.33 -31.03
C SER A 501 14.35 -17.29 -31.40
N ALA A 502 13.20 -17.19 -30.71
CA ALA A 502 12.03 -18.04 -30.95
C ALA A 502 11.50 -17.94 -32.40
N GLU A 503 11.68 -16.77 -33.01
CA GLU A 503 11.31 -16.39 -34.37
C GLU A 503 12.25 -17.01 -35.42
N SER A 504 13.55 -17.08 -35.12
CA SER A 504 14.54 -17.74 -35.99
C SER A 504 14.54 -19.26 -35.87
N ASP A 505 14.28 -19.81 -34.68
CA ASP A 505 14.12 -21.26 -34.48
C ASP A 505 12.87 -21.75 -35.23
N TYR A 506 11.74 -21.03 -35.11
CA TYR A 506 10.52 -21.33 -35.87
C TYR A 506 10.76 -21.32 -37.38
N ALA A 507 11.42 -20.27 -37.90
CA ALA A 507 11.75 -20.18 -39.30
C ALA A 507 12.71 -21.30 -39.77
N LEU A 508 13.68 -21.70 -38.95
CA LEU A 508 14.61 -22.77 -39.26
C LEU A 508 13.91 -24.13 -39.30
N SER A 509 12.98 -24.41 -38.39
CA SER A 509 12.13 -25.61 -38.42
C SER A 509 11.25 -25.67 -39.67
N LEU A 510 10.63 -24.54 -40.04
CA LEU A 510 9.84 -24.43 -41.27
C LEU A 510 10.71 -24.71 -42.51
N ALA A 511 11.88 -24.07 -42.62
CA ALA A 511 12.81 -24.27 -43.73
C ALA A 511 13.33 -25.72 -43.80
N ALA A 512 13.66 -26.33 -42.65
CA ALA A 512 14.10 -27.72 -42.57
C ALA A 512 13.01 -28.69 -43.04
N ALA A 513 11.74 -28.47 -42.66
CA ALA A 513 10.60 -29.23 -43.18
C ALA A 513 10.47 -29.08 -44.70
N MET A 514 10.55 -27.86 -45.24
CA MET A 514 10.45 -27.63 -46.69
C MET A 514 11.60 -28.30 -47.47
N VAL A 515 12.82 -28.32 -46.92
CA VAL A 515 13.98 -29.03 -47.51
C VAL A 515 13.85 -30.55 -47.40
N ALA A 516 13.36 -31.07 -46.26
CA ALA A 516 13.10 -32.50 -46.08
C ALA A 516 12.04 -33.00 -47.08
N MET A 517 10.95 -32.26 -47.28
CA MET A 517 9.94 -32.53 -48.30
C MET A 517 10.53 -32.55 -49.71
N HIS A 518 11.31 -31.52 -50.08
CA HIS A 518 11.89 -31.40 -51.40
C HIS A 518 12.87 -32.55 -51.72
N THR A 519 13.74 -32.90 -50.77
CA THR A 519 14.72 -33.99 -50.94
C THR A 519 14.08 -35.36 -51.12
N HIS A 520 12.86 -35.58 -50.60
CA HIS A 520 12.10 -36.82 -50.77
C HIS A 520 11.01 -36.73 -51.85
N SER A 521 10.93 -35.63 -52.61
CA SER A 521 9.92 -35.39 -53.66
C SER A 521 8.46 -35.48 -53.19
N GLN A 522 8.16 -35.02 -51.97
CA GLN A 522 6.84 -35.09 -51.35
C GLN A 522 6.06 -33.77 -51.48
N SER A 523 4.73 -33.85 -51.59
CA SER A 523 3.88 -32.64 -51.53
C SER A 523 3.73 -32.14 -50.09
N LEU A 524 3.28 -30.88 -49.96
CA LEU A 524 2.99 -30.30 -48.63
C LEU A 524 1.86 -31.05 -47.92
N THR A 525 0.82 -31.47 -48.65
CA THR A 525 -0.29 -32.23 -48.08
C THR A 525 0.19 -33.57 -47.54
N ASP A 526 0.93 -34.36 -48.33
CA ASP A 526 1.40 -35.68 -47.92
C ASP A 526 2.34 -35.63 -46.71
N TRP A 527 3.15 -34.56 -46.61
CA TRP A 527 4.04 -34.37 -45.47
C TRP A 527 3.27 -33.97 -44.21
N LEU A 528 2.31 -33.04 -44.31
CA LEU A 528 1.47 -32.64 -43.19
C LEU A 528 0.62 -33.80 -42.67
N ASP A 529 0.10 -34.66 -43.54
CA ASP A 529 -0.72 -35.81 -43.12
C ASP A 529 0.11 -36.85 -42.35
N ARG A 530 1.30 -37.24 -42.84
CA ARG A 530 2.16 -38.19 -42.12
C ARG A 530 2.66 -37.65 -40.76
N VAL A 531 3.03 -36.37 -40.69
CA VAL A 531 3.46 -35.77 -39.41
C VAL A 531 2.26 -35.60 -38.47
N SER A 532 1.05 -35.35 -38.99
CA SER A 532 -0.17 -35.32 -38.19
C SER A 532 -0.57 -36.72 -37.69
N GLU A 533 -0.19 -37.79 -38.40
CA GLU A 533 -0.41 -39.18 -38.00
C GLU A 533 0.52 -39.57 -36.84
N ASP A 534 1.83 -39.34 -36.95
CA ASP A 534 2.81 -39.57 -35.86
C ASP A 534 2.44 -38.76 -34.58
N LEU A 535 2.10 -37.48 -34.75
CA LEU A 535 1.56 -36.65 -33.65
C LEU A 535 0.27 -37.18 -33.04
N SER A 536 -0.48 -38.04 -33.74
CA SER A 536 -1.77 -38.52 -33.24
C SER A 536 -1.68 -39.62 -32.18
N ASP A 537 -0.56 -40.33 -32.10
CA ASP A 537 -0.37 -41.42 -31.15
C ASP A 537 -0.13 -40.93 -29.71
N ASN A 538 0.72 -39.90 -29.53
CA ASN A 538 1.06 -39.40 -28.19
C ASN A 538 1.39 -37.88 -28.11
N GLY A 539 1.16 -37.11 -29.18
CA GLY A 539 1.50 -35.69 -29.23
C GLY A 539 2.99 -35.38 -29.43
N LYS A 540 3.79 -36.36 -29.87
CA LYS A 540 5.21 -36.21 -30.23
C LYS A 540 5.47 -36.74 -31.64
N ILE A 541 6.71 -36.56 -32.10
CA ILE A 541 7.24 -37.18 -33.30
C ILE A 541 8.23 -38.23 -32.79
N ASP A 542 7.84 -39.50 -32.79
CA ASP A 542 8.68 -40.59 -32.30
C ASP A 542 9.20 -41.47 -33.47
N ASP A 543 8.71 -41.27 -34.70
CA ASP A 543 9.25 -41.94 -35.90
C ASP A 543 10.69 -41.52 -36.21
N ILE A 544 11.60 -42.48 -36.12
CA ILE A 544 13.02 -42.30 -36.39
C ILE A 544 13.32 -41.88 -37.83
N GLU A 545 12.48 -42.23 -38.81
CA GLU A 545 12.67 -41.78 -40.20
C GLU A 545 12.33 -40.30 -40.36
N THR A 546 11.22 -39.84 -39.78
CA THR A 546 10.78 -38.45 -39.74
C THR A 546 11.76 -37.57 -38.96
N LEU A 547 12.25 -38.01 -37.79
CA LEU A 547 13.29 -37.29 -37.02
C LEU A 547 14.59 -37.17 -37.82
N ASN A 548 15.03 -38.25 -38.50
CA ASN A 548 16.21 -38.21 -39.39
C ASN A 548 15.98 -37.37 -40.66
N ALA A 549 14.75 -37.29 -41.18
CA ALA A 549 14.41 -36.43 -42.31
C ALA A 549 14.49 -34.94 -41.91
N LEU A 550 13.97 -34.58 -40.73
CA LEU A 550 14.09 -33.24 -40.17
C LEU A 550 15.55 -32.85 -39.90
N TYR A 551 16.34 -33.72 -39.25
CA TYR A 551 17.77 -33.49 -39.01
C TYR A 551 18.57 -33.29 -40.31
N ARG A 552 18.34 -34.15 -41.31
CA ARG A 552 18.93 -34.00 -42.65
C ARG A 552 18.45 -32.72 -43.34
N GLY A 553 17.20 -32.32 -43.14
CA GLY A 553 16.63 -31.05 -43.61
C GLY A 553 17.35 -29.83 -43.03
N VAL A 554 17.54 -29.76 -41.71
CA VAL A 554 18.31 -28.71 -41.03
C VAL A 554 19.72 -28.60 -41.59
N ASN A 555 20.46 -29.70 -41.63
CA ASN A 555 21.85 -29.71 -42.12
C ASN A 555 21.95 -29.37 -43.62
N SER A 556 20.97 -29.79 -44.43
CA SER A 556 20.91 -29.45 -45.86
C SER A 556 20.57 -27.98 -46.09
N PHE A 557 19.70 -27.38 -45.26
CA PHE A 557 19.42 -25.95 -45.31
C PHE A 557 20.63 -25.11 -44.89
N ILE A 558 21.28 -25.44 -43.77
CA ILE A 558 22.49 -24.75 -43.27
C ILE A 558 23.58 -24.72 -44.34
N ARG A 559 23.78 -25.85 -45.05
CA ARG A 559 24.80 -26.02 -46.10
C ARG A 559 24.34 -25.57 -47.49
N SER A 560 23.11 -25.05 -47.64
CA SER A 560 22.54 -24.63 -48.93
C SER A 560 23.20 -23.35 -49.46
N PRO A 561 23.56 -23.25 -50.76
CA PRO A 561 24.05 -22.01 -51.36
C PRO A 561 22.96 -20.92 -51.45
N HIS A 562 21.70 -21.28 -51.20
CA HIS A 562 20.56 -20.36 -51.16
C HIS A 562 20.34 -19.76 -49.75
N ASN A 563 20.91 -20.36 -48.70
CA ASN A 563 20.87 -19.78 -47.37
C ASN A 563 21.83 -18.58 -47.33
N HIS A 564 21.28 -17.38 -47.10
CA HIS A 564 22.06 -16.14 -47.05
C HIS A 564 22.49 -15.75 -45.62
N VAL A 565 22.07 -16.51 -44.60
CA VAL A 565 22.40 -16.28 -43.18
C VAL A 565 23.46 -17.28 -42.71
N ARG A 566 24.53 -16.78 -42.07
CA ARG A 566 25.66 -17.58 -41.56
C ARG A 566 25.31 -18.36 -40.29
N ILE A 567 24.52 -19.42 -40.42
CA ILE A 567 24.18 -20.37 -39.36
C ILE A 567 25.27 -21.47 -39.29
N THR A 568 25.64 -21.92 -38.08
CA THR A 568 26.51 -23.11 -37.90
C THR A 568 25.80 -24.24 -37.13
N GLU A 569 26.31 -25.46 -37.24
CA GLU A 569 25.78 -26.65 -36.56
C GLU A 569 25.87 -26.57 -35.02
N LEU A 570 26.79 -25.76 -34.48
CA LEU A 570 26.95 -25.55 -33.04
C LEU A 570 25.91 -24.59 -32.44
N ASP A 571 25.35 -23.70 -33.24
CA ASP A 571 24.43 -22.64 -32.79
C ASP A 571 22.97 -23.10 -32.70
N SER A 572 22.63 -24.22 -33.35
CA SER A 572 21.26 -24.75 -33.41
C SER A 572 20.96 -25.74 -32.28
N ASN A 573 20.14 -25.30 -31.32
CA ASN A 573 19.51 -26.21 -30.35
C ASN A 573 18.61 -27.25 -31.04
N LEU A 574 18.14 -26.96 -32.26
CA LEU A 574 17.32 -27.86 -33.07
C LEU A 574 18.10 -29.09 -33.53
N ALA A 575 19.37 -28.94 -33.93
CA ALA A 575 20.21 -30.05 -34.39
C ALA A 575 20.40 -31.14 -33.33
N ARG A 576 20.40 -30.76 -32.04
CA ARG A 576 20.51 -31.69 -30.91
C ARG A 576 19.24 -32.46 -30.58
N ARG A 577 18.07 -32.09 -31.11
CA ARG A 577 16.80 -32.78 -30.84
C ARG A 577 16.65 -34.15 -31.54
N PHE A 578 17.64 -34.60 -32.35
CA PHE A 578 17.46 -35.68 -33.33
C PHE A 578 18.65 -36.73 -33.45
N TYR A 579 19.26 -37.30 -32.37
CA TYR A 579 20.60 -38.00 -32.41
C TYR A 579 20.93 -39.14 -31.34
N ARG A 580 21.84 -40.17 -31.57
CA ARG A 580 22.35 -41.29 -30.62
C ARG A 580 23.69 -42.10 -31.01
N SER A 581 24.51 -42.76 -30.10
CA SER A 581 25.84 -43.47 -30.39
C SER A 581 26.42 -44.72 -29.52
N THR A 582 27.77 -44.94 -29.31
CA THR A 582 28.54 -46.14 -28.75
C THR A 582 29.93 -45.89 -28.03
N SER A 583 30.55 -46.89 -27.30
CA SER A 583 31.61 -46.85 -26.21
C SER A 583 33.15 -46.53 -26.43
N PRO A 584 33.90 -46.02 -25.39
CA PRO A 584 35.32 -45.54 -25.44
C PRO A 584 36.46 -46.43 -24.82
N GLU A 585 37.74 -46.02 -24.99
CA GLU A 585 39.02 -46.66 -24.54
C GLU A 585 40.08 -45.65 -24.00
N ILE A 586 40.91 -46.01 -22.98
CA ILE A 586 42.01 -45.17 -22.41
C ILE A 586 43.39 -45.58 -22.97
N LEU A 587 44.28 -44.61 -23.22
CA LEU A 587 45.59 -44.79 -23.88
C LEU A 587 46.81 -44.36 -23.04
N LEU A 588 46.71 -43.28 -22.24
CA LEU A 588 47.83 -42.75 -21.42
C LEU A 588 47.34 -41.83 -20.31
N ILE A 589 48.00 -41.87 -19.15
CA ILE A 589 47.84 -40.90 -18.05
C ILE A 589 49.19 -40.22 -17.76
N SER A 590 49.18 -38.90 -17.55
CA SER A 590 50.35 -38.08 -17.23
C SER A 590 50.06 -37.16 -16.04
N SER A 591 50.89 -37.24 -14.99
CA SER A 591 50.78 -36.48 -13.74
C SER A 591 52.15 -35.97 -13.29
N SER A 592 52.16 -35.06 -12.31
CA SER A 592 53.38 -34.60 -11.63
C SER A 592 53.13 -34.41 -10.13
N ASP A 593 54.17 -34.57 -9.34
CA ASP A 593 54.18 -34.27 -7.90
C ASP A 593 54.08 -32.76 -7.64
N GLY A 594 53.79 -32.36 -6.39
CA GLY A 594 53.58 -30.94 -6.07
C GLY A 594 53.58 -30.60 -4.59
N TYR A 595 53.29 -29.34 -4.28
CA TYR A 595 53.16 -28.86 -2.91
C TYR A 595 51.70 -28.92 -2.42
N GLU A 596 51.49 -29.02 -1.11
CA GLU A 596 50.20 -28.99 -0.44
C GLU A 596 49.44 -27.73 -0.85
N ARG A 597 48.11 -27.81 -0.95
CA ARG A 597 47.25 -26.70 -1.41
C ARG A 597 47.53 -26.20 -2.84
N ALA A 598 48.62 -26.64 -3.50
CA ALA A 598 48.94 -26.31 -4.88
C ALA A 598 48.00 -27.06 -5.85
N GLN A 599 47.93 -26.55 -7.09
CA GLN A 599 47.16 -27.16 -8.16
C GLN A 599 48.07 -27.79 -9.19
N ILE A 600 47.95 -29.11 -9.35
CA ILE A 600 48.58 -29.88 -10.42
C ILE A 600 47.53 -30.24 -11.47
N ASN A 601 47.98 -30.43 -12.71
CA ASN A 601 47.15 -30.92 -13.80
C ASN A 601 47.55 -32.35 -14.15
N VAL A 602 46.58 -33.25 -14.16
CA VAL A 602 46.72 -34.62 -14.70
C VAL A 602 46.08 -34.64 -16.07
N LEU A 603 46.81 -35.10 -17.09
CA LEU A 603 46.31 -35.22 -18.46
C LEU A 603 46.10 -36.70 -18.82
N VAL A 604 44.95 -37.01 -19.39
CA VAL A 604 44.54 -38.32 -19.86
C VAL A 604 44.36 -38.27 -21.38
N GLN A 605 44.75 -39.35 -22.06
CA GLN A 605 44.51 -39.57 -23.48
C GLN A 605 43.65 -40.82 -23.64
N ALA A 606 42.62 -40.73 -24.47
CA ALA A 606 41.60 -41.76 -24.66
C ALA A 606 40.94 -41.56 -26.05
N GLN A 607 40.30 -42.60 -26.59
CA GLN A 607 39.64 -42.60 -27.90
C GLN A 607 38.26 -43.26 -27.88
N ASP A 608 37.44 -42.98 -28.89
CA ASP A 608 36.11 -43.57 -29.11
C ASP A 608 35.87 -43.68 -30.63
N THR A 609 35.09 -44.68 -31.05
CA THR A 609 34.74 -44.97 -32.45
C THR A 609 33.26 -44.78 -32.80
N GLY A 610 32.41 -44.46 -31.81
CA GLY A 610 31.01 -44.07 -32.01
C GLY A 610 30.83 -42.69 -32.65
N ILE A 611 29.62 -42.40 -33.14
CA ILE A 611 29.29 -41.05 -33.59
C ILE A 611 28.97 -40.17 -32.38
N GLY A 612 29.98 -39.72 -31.64
CA GLY A 612 29.80 -38.86 -30.48
C GLY A 612 31.14 -38.45 -29.87
N GLY A 613 32.07 -39.40 -29.79
CA GLY A 613 33.34 -39.20 -29.13
C GLY A 613 33.19 -39.20 -27.61
N ILE A 614 34.31 -39.02 -26.93
CA ILE A 614 34.33 -38.99 -25.47
C ILE A 614 33.62 -37.74 -24.94
N HIS A 615 32.70 -37.95 -24.00
CA HIS A 615 31.91 -36.94 -23.32
C HIS A 615 32.48 -36.57 -21.95
N PHE A 616 32.88 -37.58 -21.18
CA PHE A 616 33.14 -37.45 -19.76
C PHE A 616 34.44 -38.13 -19.35
N TYR A 617 35.04 -37.62 -18.28
CA TYR A 617 36.31 -38.08 -17.72
C TYR A 617 36.21 -37.90 -16.20
N SER A 618 35.88 -38.94 -15.46
CA SER A 618 35.86 -38.92 -14.00
C SER A 618 37.19 -39.36 -13.38
N LEU A 619 37.45 -38.86 -12.17
CA LEU A 619 38.66 -39.12 -11.40
C LEU A 619 38.28 -39.31 -9.94
N ARG A 620 38.69 -40.43 -9.37
CA ARG A 620 38.37 -40.84 -8.00
C ARG A 620 39.65 -41.06 -7.22
N GLN A 621 39.76 -40.50 -6.02
CA GLN A 621 40.87 -40.85 -5.13
C GLN A 621 40.60 -42.22 -4.48
N LEU A 622 41.64 -43.06 -4.43
CA LEU A 622 41.62 -44.39 -3.81
C LEU A 622 42.31 -44.39 -2.43
N SER A 623 43.40 -43.63 -2.26
CA SER A 623 44.18 -43.56 -1.01
C SER A 623 44.98 -42.26 -0.85
N GLY A 624 45.51 -42.03 0.36
CA GLY A 624 46.20 -40.80 0.78
C GLY A 624 45.25 -39.74 1.37
N PRO A 625 45.76 -38.59 1.87
CA PRO A 625 44.94 -37.50 2.38
C PRO A 625 44.03 -36.91 1.30
N ALA A 626 42.84 -36.45 1.68
CA ALA A 626 41.76 -36.13 0.72
C ALA A 626 42.03 -34.87 -0.13
N ALA A 627 42.36 -35.06 -1.40
CA ALA A 627 42.53 -33.99 -2.37
C ALA A 627 41.19 -33.36 -2.81
N LYS A 628 41.23 -32.09 -3.24
CA LYS A 628 40.04 -31.38 -3.75
C LYS A 628 40.12 -31.19 -5.25
N PHE A 629 39.22 -31.83 -5.99
CA PHE A 629 39.10 -31.66 -7.45
C PHE A 629 38.46 -30.31 -7.78
N THR A 630 39.07 -29.53 -8.68
CA THR A 630 38.61 -28.15 -9.00
C THR A 630 38.07 -27.94 -10.40
N GLU A 631 38.25 -28.91 -11.30
CA GLU A 631 37.58 -28.93 -12.61
C GLU A 631 36.46 -29.97 -12.62
N LYS A 632 35.42 -29.72 -13.44
CA LYS A 632 34.37 -30.72 -13.69
C LYS A 632 34.97 -31.94 -14.35
N GLN A 633 34.46 -33.11 -13.98
CA GLN A 633 34.86 -34.43 -14.44
C GLN A 633 34.44 -34.73 -15.90
N SER A 634 34.66 -33.77 -16.80
CA SER A 634 34.18 -33.78 -18.18
C SER A 634 35.28 -33.39 -19.18
N ARG A 635 36.55 -33.46 -18.76
CA ARG A 635 37.71 -33.05 -19.55
C ARG A 635 38.83 -34.02 -19.37
N ASN A 636 39.59 -34.23 -20.44
CA ASN A 636 40.77 -35.07 -20.42
C ASN A 636 41.92 -34.48 -19.58
N SER A 637 41.78 -33.26 -19.06
CA SER A 637 42.64 -32.68 -18.02
C SER A 637 41.89 -32.56 -16.69
N PHE A 638 42.51 -33.02 -15.60
CA PHE A 638 42.01 -32.86 -14.24
C PHE A 638 42.90 -31.93 -13.45
N ARG A 639 42.32 -30.86 -12.89
CA ARG A 639 43.02 -30.02 -11.91
C ARG A 639 42.75 -30.49 -10.48
N ILE A 640 43.75 -31.12 -9.89
CA ILE A 640 43.74 -31.60 -8.52
C ILE A 640 44.36 -30.51 -7.65
N SER A 641 43.60 -30.00 -6.68
CA SER A 641 44.16 -29.22 -5.57
C SER A 641 44.63 -30.21 -4.51
N LEU A 642 45.94 -30.26 -4.27
CA LEU A 642 46.55 -31.16 -3.32
C LEU A 642 46.08 -30.81 -1.89
N PRO A 643 45.93 -31.82 -1.00
CA PRO A 643 45.49 -31.61 0.38
C PRO A 643 46.48 -30.73 1.14
N GLU A 644 46.05 -30.20 2.28
CA GLU A 644 46.93 -29.68 3.33
C GLU A 644 47.45 -30.86 4.16
N LEU A 645 48.74 -30.86 4.49
CA LEU A 645 49.38 -31.98 5.19
C LEU A 645 49.34 -31.77 6.70
N ASN A 646 49.15 -32.85 7.47
CA ASN A 646 49.07 -32.79 8.93
C ASN A 646 50.45 -32.80 9.62
N GLY A 647 51.54 -32.52 8.89
CA GLY A 647 52.91 -32.53 9.38
C GLY A 647 53.95 -32.13 8.34
N GLU A 648 55.23 -32.11 8.73
CA GLU A 648 56.36 -31.62 7.91
C GLU A 648 56.89 -32.63 6.87
N LEU A 649 56.25 -33.79 6.72
CA LEU A 649 56.70 -34.88 5.84
C LEU A 649 55.78 -35.04 4.62
N ALA A 650 56.37 -35.51 3.52
CA ALA A 650 55.65 -35.75 2.27
C ALA A 650 54.69 -36.95 2.35
N GLU A 651 53.58 -36.88 1.61
CA GLU A 651 52.58 -37.96 1.53
C GLU A 651 52.23 -38.32 0.08
N THR A 652 51.84 -39.59 -0.16
CA THR A 652 51.48 -40.12 -1.49
C THR A 652 49.99 -40.38 -1.61
N LEU A 653 49.38 -39.92 -2.71
CA LEU A 653 47.98 -40.11 -3.05
C LEU A 653 47.85 -41.02 -4.28
N THR A 654 46.82 -41.86 -4.32
CA THR A 654 46.52 -42.76 -5.45
C THR A 654 45.11 -42.53 -5.96
N PHE A 655 44.91 -42.60 -7.27
CA PHE A 655 43.68 -42.26 -7.97
C PHE A 655 43.30 -43.28 -9.07
N GLU A 656 42.04 -43.26 -9.48
CA GLU A 656 41.43 -44.01 -10.58
C GLU A 656 40.75 -43.02 -11.53
N VAL A 657 41.09 -43.07 -12.83
CA VAL A 657 40.39 -42.37 -13.91
C VAL A 657 39.32 -43.30 -14.48
N THR A 658 38.18 -42.74 -14.85
CA THR A 658 37.17 -43.38 -15.72
C THR A 658 36.79 -42.42 -16.84
N VAL A 659 36.47 -42.94 -18.03
CA VAL A 659 36.15 -42.16 -19.24
C VAL A 659 34.83 -42.67 -19.81
N SER A 660 33.93 -41.78 -20.26
CA SER A 660 32.66 -42.14 -20.89
C SER A 660 32.38 -41.42 -22.22
N ASP A 661 31.61 -42.06 -23.09
CA ASP A 661 31.00 -41.44 -24.28
C ASP A 661 29.73 -40.62 -23.91
N TRP A 662 29.08 -40.03 -24.93
CA TRP A 662 27.82 -39.26 -24.77
C TRP A 662 26.59 -40.15 -24.52
N ASP A 663 26.75 -41.48 -24.51
CA ASP A 663 25.73 -42.49 -24.29
C ASP A 663 25.96 -43.27 -22.96
N GLU A 664 26.82 -42.74 -22.07
CA GLU A 664 27.17 -43.22 -20.72
C GLU A 664 27.96 -44.55 -20.61
N LEU A 665 28.61 -45.04 -21.67
CA LEU A 665 29.42 -46.26 -21.66
C LEU A 665 30.90 -45.95 -21.29
N THR A 666 31.56 -46.82 -20.51
CA THR A 666 32.79 -46.41 -19.76
C THR A 666 34.01 -47.35 -19.80
N ALA A 667 35.23 -46.80 -19.57
CA ALA A 667 36.50 -47.51 -19.33
C ALA A 667 37.35 -46.85 -18.20
N SER A 668 38.26 -47.56 -17.50
CA SER A 668 38.96 -47.06 -16.29
C SER A 668 40.43 -47.54 -16.10
N GLU A 669 41.28 -46.75 -15.42
CA GLU A 669 42.73 -47.04 -15.11
C GLU A 669 43.24 -46.25 -13.86
N THR A 670 44.36 -46.63 -13.20
CA THR A 670 44.86 -46.03 -11.93
C THR A 670 46.29 -45.45 -11.97
N PHE A 671 46.60 -44.46 -11.12
CA PHE A 671 47.93 -43.80 -10.99
C PHE A 671 48.15 -43.12 -9.61
N SER A 672 49.35 -42.58 -9.32
CA SER A 672 49.73 -41.95 -8.03
C SER A 672 50.49 -40.62 -8.16
N ILE A 673 50.55 -39.82 -7.07
CA ILE A 673 51.15 -38.47 -6.94
C ILE A 673 51.75 -38.28 -5.53
N GLU A 674 52.90 -37.59 -5.38
CA GLU A 674 53.53 -37.18 -4.11
C GLU A 674 53.30 -35.68 -3.76
N VAL A 675 53.20 -35.33 -2.47
CA VAL A 675 52.80 -33.99 -1.96
C VAL A 675 53.73 -33.47 -0.85
N GLN A 676 54.09 -32.18 -0.84
CA GLN A 676 55.11 -31.51 0.02
C GLN A 676 54.58 -30.18 0.67
N PRO A 677 54.95 -29.70 1.89
CA PRO A 677 54.33 -28.51 2.53
C PRO A 677 54.66 -27.09 1.95
N TYR A 678 53.84 -26.04 2.21
CA TYR A 678 53.83 -24.72 1.50
C TYR A 678 54.20 -23.47 2.36
N PRO A 679 54.97 -22.48 1.84
CA PRO A 679 55.34 -21.22 2.53
C PRO A 679 54.54 -19.96 2.07
N ASN A 680 54.19 -19.02 2.97
CA ASN A 680 53.17 -17.99 2.67
C ASN A 680 53.47 -16.56 3.22
N ALA A 681 53.74 -15.56 2.37
CA ALA A 681 54.41 -14.30 2.77
C ALA A 681 53.56 -13.00 2.83
N VAL A 682 52.29 -13.00 2.43
CA VAL A 682 51.43 -11.78 2.46
C VAL A 682 50.77 -11.57 3.83
N LEU A 683 50.25 -12.67 4.41
CA LEU A 683 49.64 -12.68 5.74
C LEU A 683 50.65 -12.39 6.85
N ASP A 684 51.95 -12.58 6.59
CA ASP A 684 53.04 -12.25 7.52
C ASP A 684 53.22 -10.74 7.75
N LYS A 685 52.58 -9.89 6.94
CA LYS A 685 52.48 -8.45 7.21
C LYS A 685 51.26 -8.06 8.03
N ILE A 686 50.24 -8.93 8.14
CA ILE A 686 49.12 -8.71 9.05
C ILE A 686 49.55 -9.22 10.41
N ILE A 687 50.10 -8.32 11.22
CA ILE A 687 50.72 -8.65 12.51
C ILE A 687 49.65 -8.92 13.58
N ASP A 688 48.51 -8.21 13.51
CA ASP A 688 47.41 -8.41 14.44
C ASP A 688 46.72 -9.78 14.20
N PRO A 689 46.70 -10.68 15.20
CA PRO A 689 46.22 -12.04 15.01
C PRO A 689 44.70 -12.11 14.81
N GLN A 690 43.93 -11.17 15.36
CA GLN A 690 42.46 -11.15 15.21
C GLN A 690 42.08 -10.62 13.83
N LEU A 691 42.77 -9.58 13.34
CA LEU A 691 42.61 -9.10 11.97
C LEU A 691 43.05 -10.16 10.96
N ARG A 692 44.19 -10.83 11.20
CA ARG A 692 44.67 -11.94 10.36
C ARG A 692 43.65 -13.07 10.30
N GLN A 693 43.12 -13.53 11.43
CA GLN A 693 42.10 -14.57 11.50
C GLN A 693 40.78 -14.14 10.82
N CYS A 694 40.38 -12.87 10.94
CA CYS A 694 39.24 -12.32 10.22
C CYS A 694 39.44 -12.38 8.70
N ILE A 695 40.60 -11.92 8.20
CA ILE A 695 40.94 -11.94 6.78
C ILE A 695 41.01 -13.38 6.23
N GLU A 696 41.69 -14.28 6.95
CA GLU A 696 41.84 -15.69 6.57
C GLU A 696 40.47 -16.41 6.49
N LEU A 697 39.56 -16.17 7.45
CA LEU A 697 38.25 -16.85 7.49
C LEU A 697 37.20 -16.21 6.58
N ARG A 698 37.21 -14.89 6.40
CA ARG A 698 36.27 -14.17 5.52
C ARG A 698 36.73 -14.17 4.05
N SER A 699 38.03 -14.33 3.79
CA SER A 699 38.61 -14.46 2.45
C SER A 699 39.53 -15.71 2.35
N PRO A 700 39.00 -16.94 2.46
CA PRO A 700 39.78 -18.19 2.36
C PRO A 700 40.25 -18.51 0.92
N LYS A 701 40.44 -17.47 0.09
CA LYS A 701 40.77 -17.50 -1.33
C LYS A 701 41.69 -16.34 -1.75
N VAL A 702 42.58 -15.84 -0.88
CA VAL A 702 43.59 -14.85 -1.30
C VAL A 702 44.64 -15.53 -2.21
N ARG A 703 44.26 -15.81 -3.46
CA ARG A 703 45.19 -15.94 -4.59
C ARG A 703 45.58 -14.55 -5.08
N ASP A 704 44.61 -13.66 -5.15
CA ASP A 704 44.77 -12.27 -5.59
C ASP A 704 44.09 -11.33 -4.58
N ILE A 705 44.89 -10.55 -3.84
CA ILE A 705 44.39 -9.54 -2.89
C ILE A 705 43.58 -8.42 -3.59
N GLU A 706 43.78 -8.28 -4.91
CA GLU A 706 43.09 -7.32 -5.77
C GLU A 706 41.58 -7.57 -5.95
N ASP A 707 41.04 -8.72 -5.51
CA ASP A 707 39.61 -9.05 -5.60
C ASP A 707 38.79 -8.70 -4.35
N VAL A 708 39.43 -8.37 -3.23
CA VAL A 708 38.72 -8.05 -1.98
C VAL A 708 38.06 -6.66 -2.09
N ARG A 709 36.73 -6.62 -2.18
CA ARG A 709 35.92 -5.37 -2.24
C ARG A 709 35.29 -4.99 -0.90
N ARG A 710 35.02 -5.96 -0.02
CA ARG A 710 34.37 -5.77 1.28
C ARG A 710 35.03 -6.68 2.31
N LEU A 711 35.42 -6.11 3.44
CA LEU A 711 35.91 -6.83 4.62
C LEU A 711 35.07 -6.40 5.83
N GLU A 712 34.62 -7.37 6.62
CA GLU A 712 33.81 -7.11 7.81
C GLU A 712 34.19 -8.09 8.93
N CYS A 713 34.84 -7.56 9.95
CA CYS A 713 35.18 -8.26 11.18
C CYS A 713 34.09 -7.93 12.22
N GLY A 714 33.15 -8.87 12.36
CA GLY A 714 32.04 -8.79 13.30
C GLY A 714 32.43 -9.11 14.76
N PRO A 715 31.43 -9.31 15.64
CA PRO A 715 31.63 -9.49 17.09
C PRO A 715 32.62 -10.59 17.50
N ASP A 716 32.81 -11.61 16.66
CA ASP A 716 33.70 -12.75 16.92
C ASP A 716 35.20 -12.39 16.93
N TYR A 717 35.59 -11.20 16.47
CA TYR A 717 36.98 -10.75 16.28
C TYR A 717 37.33 -9.56 17.18
N ALA A 718 37.01 -9.66 18.47
CA ALA A 718 37.26 -8.61 19.44
C ALA A 718 38.77 -8.39 19.70
N GLY A 719 39.16 -7.14 19.97
CA GLY A 719 40.52 -6.80 20.41
C GLY A 719 41.54 -6.53 19.30
N ILE A 720 41.11 -6.29 18.05
CA ILE A 720 42.01 -5.84 16.98
C ILE A 720 42.66 -4.51 17.39
N SER A 721 43.99 -4.47 17.33
CA SER A 721 44.84 -3.41 17.88
C SER A 721 45.68 -2.69 16.83
N GLN A 722 45.98 -3.36 15.72
CA GLN A 722 46.78 -2.84 14.61
C GLN A 722 46.10 -3.09 13.26
N LEU A 723 46.29 -2.17 12.33
CA LEU A 723 45.82 -2.27 10.94
C LEU A 723 46.98 -2.40 9.94
N ASP A 724 48.19 -2.73 10.42
CA ASP A 724 49.38 -2.93 9.60
C ASP A 724 49.16 -3.98 8.50
N GLY A 725 49.62 -3.68 7.29
CA GLY A 725 49.43 -4.52 6.10
C GLY A 725 48.07 -4.33 5.41
N MET A 726 47.14 -3.54 5.97
CA MET A 726 45.86 -3.22 5.34
C MET A 726 46.00 -2.35 4.08
N GLU A 727 47.10 -1.59 3.95
CA GLU A 727 47.40 -0.78 2.77
C GLU A 727 47.52 -1.60 1.46
N GLN A 728 47.67 -2.92 1.58
CA GLN A 728 47.73 -3.85 0.45
C GLN A 728 46.36 -4.10 -0.20
N PHE A 729 45.24 -3.85 0.50
CA PHE A 729 43.88 -4.08 0.00
C PHE A 729 43.34 -2.90 -0.84
N THR A 730 44.12 -2.42 -1.81
CA THR A 730 43.88 -1.17 -2.57
C THR A 730 42.53 -1.08 -3.32
N TYR A 731 41.83 -2.20 -3.49
CA TYR A 731 40.50 -2.27 -4.11
C TYR A 731 39.33 -2.28 -3.12
N LEU A 732 39.59 -2.24 -1.82
CA LEU A 732 38.57 -2.29 -0.77
C LEU A 732 37.63 -1.08 -0.88
N THR A 733 36.32 -1.34 -0.85
CA THR A 733 35.25 -0.32 -0.92
C THR A 733 34.50 -0.16 0.40
N TYR A 734 34.48 -1.22 1.21
CA TYR A 734 33.90 -1.27 2.54
C TYR A 734 34.86 -1.96 3.51
N LEU A 735 35.10 -1.32 4.65
CA LEU A 735 35.78 -1.91 5.80
C LEU A 735 34.91 -1.72 7.05
N GLY A 736 34.55 -2.83 7.69
CA GLY A 736 33.88 -2.85 8.99
C GLY A 736 34.73 -3.60 10.02
N VAL A 737 35.05 -2.95 11.15
CA VAL A 737 35.72 -3.56 12.30
C VAL A 737 34.92 -3.21 13.54
N LEU A 738 34.09 -4.14 14.01
CA LEU A 738 32.88 -3.83 14.79
C LEU A 738 32.89 -4.39 16.23
N ALA A 739 34.07 -4.74 16.77
CA ALA A 739 34.18 -5.52 18.00
C ALA A 739 35.31 -5.06 18.93
N GLN A 740 34.98 -4.38 20.03
CA GLN A 740 35.85 -4.03 21.17
C GLN A 740 37.33 -3.89 20.82
N ASN A 741 37.62 -2.93 19.93
CA ASN A 741 38.93 -2.77 19.34
C ASN A 741 39.90 -2.03 20.28
N GLN A 742 41.18 -2.09 19.95
CA GLN A 742 42.26 -1.32 20.58
C GLN A 742 43.07 -0.55 19.53
N ILE A 743 42.50 -0.35 18.33
CA ILE A 743 43.12 0.40 17.24
C ILE A 743 43.48 1.81 17.73
N THR A 744 44.77 2.12 17.67
CA THR A 744 45.34 3.46 17.92
C THR A 744 45.68 4.19 16.63
N ASP A 745 46.20 3.46 15.63
CA ASP A 745 46.66 4.00 14.34
C ASP A 745 45.78 3.53 13.18
N VAL A 746 45.29 4.51 12.40
CA VAL A 746 44.48 4.31 11.18
C VAL A 746 45.23 4.71 9.90
N THR A 747 46.50 5.11 10.00
CA THR A 747 47.37 5.50 8.87
C THR A 747 47.41 4.48 7.72
N PRO A 748 47.42 3.15 7.95
CA PRO A 748 47.36 2.16 6.87
C PRO A 748 46.17 2.33 5.91
N LEU A 749 45.06 2.91 6.39
CA LEU A 749 43.85 3.11 5.58
C LEU A 749 43.95 4.28 4.60
N ALA A 750 44.87 5.22 4.79
CA ALA A 750 45.05 6.39 3.91
C ALA A 750 45.38 6.00 2.45
N SER A 751 45.93 4.79 2.25
CA SER A 751 46.32 4.27 0.93
C SER A 751 45.20 3.49 0.20
N LEU A 752 43.93 3.61 0.62
CA LEU A 752 42.79 2.85 0.09
C LEU A 752 41.87 3.71 -0.81
N PRO A 753 42.22 3.96 -2.09
CA PRO A 753 41.56 4.96 -2.94
C PRO A 753 40.10 4.65 -3.28
N LYS A 754 39.69 3.38 -3.15
CA LYS A 754 38.33 2.92 -3.45
C LYS A 754 37.42 2.83 -2.22
N LEU A 755 37.92 3.08 -1.02
CA LEU A 755 37.15 3.02 0.21
C LEU A 755 36.07 4.11 0.22
N ARG A 756 34.81 3.72 0.48
CA ARG A 756 33.63 4.61 0.52
C ARG A 756 32.84 4.49 1.82
N ASN A 757 32.89 3.32 2.44
CA ASN A 757 32.18 3.02 3.68
C ASN A 757 33.19 2.52 4.71
N LEU A 758 33.29 3.22 5.83
CA LEU A 758 34.20 2.87 6.91
C LEU A 758 33.43 2.80 8.23
N ALA A 759 33.49 1.65 8.89
CA ALA A 759 33.01 1.47 10.25
C ALA A 759 34.16 0.92 11.10
N ILE A 760 34.62 1.70 12.06
CA ILE A 760 35.67 1.33 13.02
C ILE A 760 35.12 1.70 14.39
N GLU A 761 34.64 0.72 15.14
CA GLU A 761 33.90 0.96 16.38
C GLU A 761 34.70 0.52 17.62
N GLN A 762 34.41 1.12 18.76
CA GLN A 762 35.03 0.81 20.06
C GLN A 762 36.57 0.92 20.02
N THR A 763 37.12 2.07 19.62
CA THR A 763 38.58 2.28 19.51
C THR A 763 39.16 3.26 20.53
N VAL A 764 40.49 3.25 20.63
CA VAL A 764 41.31 4.17 21.44
C VAL A 764 42.07 5.20 20.58
N MET A 765 41.75 5.28 19.28
CA MET A 765 42.36 6.22 18.34
C MET A 765 41.98 7.67 18.69
N THR A 766 42.91 8.59 18.43
CA THR A 766 42.74 10.03 18.70
C THR A 766 43.02 10.92 17.49
N ASP A 767 43.48 10.34 16.38
CA ASP A 767 43.88 11.03 15.16
C ASP A 767 43.08 10.50 13.96
N LEU A 768 42.54 11.42 13.15
CA LEU A 768 41.73 11.14 11.95
C LEU A 768 42.39 11.65 10.66
N THR A 769 43.63 12.16 10.72
CA THR A 769 44.33 12.75 9.56
C THR A 769 44.41 11.80 8.37
N ALA A 770 44.56 10.49 8.62
CA ALA A 770 44.53 9.44 7.61
C ALA A 770 43.25 9.43 6.74
N PHE A 771 42.11 9.94 7.25
CA PHE A 771 40.86 9.97 6.52
C PHE A 771 40.75 11.17 5.55
N THR A 772 41.57 12.21 5.71
CA THR A 772 41.50 13.44 4.90
C THR A 772 41.70 13.23 3.39
N VAL A 773 42.38 12.14 3.02
CA VAL A 773 42.63 11.73 1.62
C VAL A 773 41.57 10.78 1.06
N LEU A 774 40.64 10.32 1.88
CA LEU A 774 39.61 9.35 1.53
C LEU A 774 38.32 10.02 1.04
N LYS A 775 37.59 9.31 0.18
CA LYS A 775 36.29 9.75 -0.36
C LYS A 775 35.14 9.01 0.32
N LEU A 776 35.04 9.14 1.64
CA LEU A 776 34.04 8.42 2.42
C LEU A 776 32.65 9.05 2.23
N GLY A 777 31.67 8.22 1.88
CA GLY A 777 30.25 8.57 1.90
C GLY A 777 29.56 8.17 3.21
N GLN A 778 30.09 7.16 3.90
CA GLN A 778 29.60 6.70 5.20
C GLN A 778 30.77 6.48 6.18
N LEU A 779 30.64 7.00 7.40
CA LEU A 779 31.62 6.87 8.47
C LEU A 779 30.94 6.55 9.81
N SER A 780 31.32 5.43 10.44
CA SER A 780 30.94 5.07 11.82
C SER A 780 32.19 4.96 12.69
N LEU A 781 32.28 5.81 13.71
CA LEU A 781 33.34 5.84 14.74
C LEU A 781 32.73 5.60 16.14
N LYS A 782 31.71 4.76 16.20
CA LYS A 782 30.89 4.53 17.39
C LYS A 782 31.73 4.03 18.58
N HIS A 783 31.42 4.51 19.78
CA HIS A 783 32.04 4.13 21.05
C HIS A 783 33.56 4.36 21.14
N SER A 784 34.08 5.41 20.50
CA SER A 784 35.50 5.80 20.61
C SER A 784 35.65 7.04 21.51
N PRO A 785 35.56 6.92 22.84
CA PRO A 785 35.44 8.07 23.77
C PRO A 785 36.72 8.91 23.87
N LEU A 786 37.89 8.36 23.51
CA LEU A 786 39.15 9.12 23.49
C LEU A 786 39.27 10.04 22.26
N LEU A 787 38.48 9.78 21.22
CA LEU A 787 38.46 10.60 20.02
C LEU A 787 37.73 11.92 20.29
N THR A 788 38.51 12.99 20.46
CA THR A 788 38.05 14.34 20.79
C THR A 788 38.30 15.35 19.66
N ASP A 789 39.32 15.13 18.83
CA ASP A 789 39.64 15.99 17.68
C ASP A 789 38.99 15.47 16.40
N PHE A 790 38.09 16.28 15.84
CA PHE A 790 37.39 16.02 14.58
C PHE A 790 37.77 17.03 13.47
N SER A 791 38.81 17.85 13.67
CA SER A 791 39.26 18.91 12.75
C SER A 791 39.66 18.41 11.35
N ALA A 792 40.00 17.14 11.22
CA ALA A 792 40.30 16.48 9.95
C ALA A 792 39.04 16.17 9.11
N LEU A 793 37.86 16.02 9.72
CA LEU A 793 36.66 15.56 9.01
C LEU A 793 36.20 16.46 7.85
N PRO A 794 36.24 17.81 7.90
CA PRO A 794 35.67 18.67 6.84
C PRO A 794 36.23 18.46 5.41
N GLN A 795 37.31 17.69 5.25
CA GLN A 795 37.80 17.26 3.93
C GLN A 795 36.94 16.15 3.28
N LEU A 796 36.14 15.42 4.07
CA LEU A 796 35.22 14.36 3.63
C LEU A 796 33.95 14.93 2.96
N THR A 797 34.14 15.71 1.91
CA THR A 797 33.07 16.43 1.18
C THR A 797 32.00 15.53 0.53
N GLU A 798 32.22 14.21 0.45
CA GLU A 798 31.26 13.22 -0.08
C GLU A 798 30.41 12.56 1.04
N LEU A 799 30.62 12.91 2.32
CA LEU A 799 30.00 12.27 3.48
C LEU A 799 28.49 12.62 3.60
N TYR A 800 27.64 11.59 3.60
CA TYR A 800 26.19 11.73 3.78
C TYR A 800 25.62 10.94 4.97
N THR A 801 26.37 10.00 5.54
CA THR A 801 26.03 9.29 6.78
C THR A 801 27.18 9.34 7.76
N ALA A 802 26.92 9.85 8.97
CA ALA A 802 27.88 9.91 10.06
C ALA A 802 27.31 9.29 11.35
N ASN A 803 28.12 8.47 12.02
CA ASN A 803 27.80 7.91 13.34
C ASN A 803 28.99 8.11 14.28
N PHE A 804 28.84 9.06 15.21
CA PHE A 804 29.80 9.43 16.23
C PHE A 804 29.26 9.16 17.64
N TYR A 805 28.29 8.24 17.76
CA TYR A 805 27.72 7.86 19.06
C TYR A 805 28.81 7.43 20.03
N GLY A 806 28.81 7.94 21.27
CA GLY A 806 29.78 7.52 22.29
C GLY A 806 31.22 7.96 22.02
N THR A 807 31.43 9.04 21.25
CA THR A 807 32.74 9.66 21.02
C THR A 807 32.99 10.85 21.95
N GLY A 808 34.24 11.30 22.04
CA GLY A 808 34.63 12.50 22.78
C GLY A 808 34.32 13.83 22.07
N LEU A 809 33.37 13.86 21.13
CA LEU A 809 32.97 15.08 20.43
C LEU A 809 32.40 16.10 21.43
N THR A 810 33.11 17.22 21.61
CA THR A 810 32.78 18.29 22.58
C THR A 810 32.16 19.53 21.95
N ASP A 811 32.37 19.75 20.65
CA ASP A 811 31.77 20.82 19.87
C ASP A 811 31.58 20.33 18.43
N GLY A 812 30.34 20.38 17.94
CA GLY A 812 29.98 19.93 16.61
C GLY A 812 29.97 21.02 15.53
N TYR A 813 30.46 22.24 15.78
CA TYR A 813 30.44 23.32 14.80
C TYR A 813 31.02 22.91 13.43
N LEU A 814 32.05 22.07 13.40
CA LEU A 814 32.68 21.56 12.17
C LEU A 814 31.74 20.72 11.29
N LEU A 815 30.65 20.21 11.86
CA LEU A 815 29.65 19.41 11.13
C LEU A 815 28.79 20.28 10.20
N ASP A 816 28.72 21.61 10.42
CA ASP A 816 28.06 22.55 9.51
C ASP A 816 28.67 22.55 8.09
N LYS A 817 29.90 22.03 7.94
CA LYS A 817 30.61 21.90 6.66
C LYS A 817 30.16 20.70 5.81
N PHE A 818 29.20 19.88 6.28
CA PHE A 818 28.59 18.79 5.51
C PHE A 818 27.11 19.09 5.18
N PRO A 819 26.80 20.04 4.28
CA PRO A 819 25.42 20.37 3.94
C PRO A 819 24.66 19.20 3.29
N GLY A 820 25.37 18.23 2.71
CA GLY A 820 24.80 16.99 2.16
C GLY A 820 24.64 15.84 3.17
N LEU A 821 24.80 16.12 4.48
CA LEU A 821 24.63 15.11 5.52
C LEU A 821 23.15 14.78 5.71
N ARG A 822 22.83 13.49 5.61
CA ARG A 822 21.46 12.95 5.55
C ARG A 822 21.09 12.12 6.77
N TYR A 823 22.07 11.46 7.37
CA TYR A 823 21.93 10.74 8.62
C TYR A 823 23.06 11.12 9.56
N LEU A 824 22.71 11.54 10.78
CA LEU A 824 23.67 11.85 11.83
C LEU A 824 23.28 11.14 13.13
N ASN A 825 24.21 10.41 13.72
CA ASN A 825 24.14 9.96 15.11
C ASN A 825 25.25 10.60 15.93
N VAL A 826 24.86 11.38 16.93
CA VAL A 826 25.70 12.09 17.90
C VAL A 826 25.20 11.85 19.33
N GLY A 827 24.61 10.68 19.60
CA GLY A 827 24.24 10.30 20.96
C GLY A 827 25.46 10.02 21.86
N HIS A 828 25.32 10.17 23.18
CA HIS A 828 26.38 9.92 24.17
C HIS A 828 27.70 10.66 23.83
N ILE A 829 27.63 11.87 23.29
CA ILE A 829 28.80 12.75 23.10
C ILE A 829 29.00 13.66 24.33
N GLN A 830 30.08 14.45 24.33
CA GLN A 830 30.41 15.38 25.42
C GLN A 830 30.01 16.84 25.10
N SER A 831 29.36 17.10 23.97
CA SER A 831 28.92 18.44 23.59
C SER A 831 27.60 18.83 24.26
N THR A 832 27.56 20.05 24.77
CA THR A 832 26.35 20.69 25.32
C THR A 832 25.75 21.72 24.37
N ASP A 833 26.43 22.04 23.27
CA ASP A 833 25.93 22.91 22.20
C ASP A 833 25.76 22.09 20.91
N LEU A 834 24.50 21.97 20.47
CA LEU A 834 24.13 21.28 19.24
C LEU A 834 23.56 22.23 18.19
N GLY A 835 23.84 23.54 18.30
CA GLY A 835 23.34 24.57 17.37
C GLY A 835 23.63 24.27 15.90
N PHE A 836 24.75 23.59 15.62
CA PHE A 836 25.16 23.12 14.28
C PHE A 836 24.10 22.23 13.60
N ILE A 837 23.21 21.57 14.35
CA ILE A 837 22.12 20.77 13.78
C ILE A 837 21.23 21.62 12.87
N SER A 838 21.04 22.90 13.21
CA SER A 838 20.21 23.84 12.44
C SER A 838 20.63 23.91 10.97
N ASP A 839 21.94 23.90 10.70
CA ASP A 839 22.54 24.02 9.35
C ASP A 839 22.59 22.70 8.55
N LEU A 840 22.13 21.58 9.11
CA LEU A 840 22.09 20.29 8.43
C LEU A 840 20.76 20.08 7.68
N TYR A 841 20.55 20.84 6.60
CA TYR A 841 19.28 20.92 5.86
C TYR A 841 18.79 19.57 5.27
N ASP A 842 19.69 18.69 4.85
CA ASP A 842 19.38 17.42 4.15
C ASP A 842 19.04 16.23 5.09
N LEU A 843 18.96 16.44 6.42
CA LEU A 843 18.73 15.34 7.38
C LEU A 843 17.34 14.69 7.22
N TYR A 844 17.34 13.39 6.93
CA TYR A 844 16.17 12.51 7.10
C TYR A 844 16.25 11.67 8.39
N GLY A 845 17.43 11.57 9.02
CA GLY A 845 17.62 10.82 10.26
C GLY A 845 18.59 11.49 11.24
N LEU A 846 18.16 11.63 12.49
CA LEU A 846 18.92 12.29 13.55
C LEU A 846 18.80 11.50 14.86
N VAL A 847 19.94 11.15 15.46
CA VAL A 847 20.03 10.46 16.75
C VAL A 847 20.89 11.29 17.71
N ILE A 848 20.33 11.63 18.86
CA ILE A 848 20.93 12.44 19.92
C ILE A 848 20.67 11.79 21.30
N ALA A 849 20.66 10.46 21.33
CA ALA A 849 20.39 9.70 22.56
C ALA A 849 21.44 9.95 23.66
N ASP A 850 21.11 9.70 24.93
CA ASP A 850 22.05 9.63 26.06
C ASP A 850 23.01 10.84 26.19
N SER A 851 22.58 12.04 25.80
CA SER A 851 23.43 13.25 25.69
C SER A 851 23.19 14.26 26.82
N GLY A 852 22.42 13.88 27.85
CA GLY A 852 22.12 14.74 29.01
C GLY A 852 21.26 15.97 28.70
N LEU A 853 20.54 15.97 27.56
CA LEU A 853 19.72 17.10 27.15
C LEU A 853 18.50 17.24 28.07
N THR A 854 18.25 18.46 28.54
CA THR A 854 17.07 18.79 29.37
C THR A 854 15.93 19.43 28.56
N ARG A 855 16.22 19.84 27.32
CA ARG A 855 15.28 20.50 26.40
C ARG A 855 15.80 20.37 24.97
N LEU A 856 14.88 20.50 24.01
CA LEU A 856 15.18 20.62 22.59
C LEU A 856 15.23 22.10 22.18
N ASP A 857 16.15 22.49 21.29
CA ASP A 857 16.08 23.81 20.65
C ASP A 857 15.06 23.78 19.50
N PRO A 858 14.12 24.74 19.42
CA PRO A 858 13.20 24.83 18.28
C PRO A 858 13.91 24.94 16.92
N HIS A 859 15.02 25.68 16.85
CA HIS A 859 15.70 26.01 15.59
C HIS A 859 16.38 24.82 14.92
N TRP A 860 16.63 23.72 15.67
CA TRP A 860 17.12 22.47 15.08
C TRP A 860 16.19 21.95 13.98
N PHE A 861 14.89 22.21 14.07
CA PHE A 861 13.86 21.62 13.20
C PHE A 861 13.28 22.56 12.14
N ASP A 862 13.51 23.88 12.22
CA ASP A 862 12.89 24.91 11.36
C ASP A 862 12.97 24.60 9.85
N ASN A 863 14.07 23.99 9.40
CA ASN A 863 14.32 23.67 7.99
C ASN A 863 14.40 22.15 7.71
N LYS A 864 13.79 21.29 8.54
CA LYS A 864 13.82 19.82 8.38
C LYS A 864 12.42 19.18 8.28
N PRO A 865 11.55 19.62 7.35
CA PRO A 865 10.21 19.04 7.18
C PRO A 865 10.23 17.57 6.74
N ASP A 866 11.37 17.11 6.20
CA ASP A 866 11.59 15.76 5.66
C ASP A 866 12.23 14.78 6.65
N LEU A 867 12.37 15.15 7.93
CA LEU A 867 12.90 14.25 8.95
C LEU A 867 11.97 13.04 9.14
N LEU A 868 12.51 11.84 8.93
CA LEU A 868 11.79 10.55 9.00
C LEU A 868 12.13 9.76 10.28
N ILE A 869 13.33 9.94 10.81
CA ILE A 869 13.85 9.23 11.99
C ILE A 869 14.36 10.27 12.98
N LEU A 870 13.83 10.24 14.20
CA LEU A 870 14.34 11.01 15.34
C LEU A 870 14.50 10.09 16.55
N ASP A 871 15.65 10.15 17.18
CA ASP A 871 15.92 9.48 18.46
C ASP A 871 16.53 10.47 19.43
N ILE A 872 15.84 10.69 20.54
CA ILE A 872 16.27 11.56 21.65
C ILE A 872 16.19 10.81 23.00
N SER A 873 16.23 9.47 22.96
CA SER A 873 16.16 8.62 24.15
C SER A 873 17.28 8.85 25.16
N GLY A 874 17.09 8.46 26.42
CA GLY A 874 18.12 8.59 27.46
C GLY A 874 18.47 10.03 27.86
N ASN A 875 17.58 10.99 27.56
CA ASN A 875 17.75 12.40 27.91
C ASN A 875 16.64 12.85 28.88
N PRO A 876 16.94 13.63 29.95
CA PRO A 876 15.94 14.16 30.89
C PRO A 876 15.12 15.33 30.29
N ILE A 877 14.50 15.08 29.13
CA ILE A 877 13.61 16.00 28.42
C ILE A 877 12.20 15.83 28.94
N THR A 878 11.52 16.95 29.23
CA THR A 878 10.11 16.98 29.66
C THR A 878 9.19 17.59 28.60
N ASP A 879 9.69 18.56 27.82
CA ASP A 879 8.93 19.27 26.78
C ASP A 879 9.40 18.89 25.36
N ILE A 880 8.44 18.43 24.55
CA ILE A 880 8.60 18.13 23.11
C ILE A 880 7.71 18.99 22.20
N SER A 881 7.28 20.16 22.68
CA SER A 881 6.51 21.16 21.92
C SER A 881 7.13 21.50 20.56
N THR A 882 8.46 21.48 20.47
CA THR A 882 9.25 21.70 19.24
C THR A 882 8.99 20.66 18.14
N LEU A 883 8.56 19.44 18.47
CA LEU A 883 8.33 18.36 17.50
C LEU A 883 7.01 18.53 16.70
N PHE A 884 6.17 19.51 17.03
CA PHE A 884 4.84 19.72 16.42
C PHE A 884 4.85 19.91 14.89
N GLY A 885 5.96 20.38 14.32
CA GLY A 885 6.13 20.55 12.87
C GLY A 885 6.51 19.28 12.10
N LEU A 886 6.97 18.23 12.77
CA LEU A 886 7.64 17.07 12.15
C LEU A 886 6.67 16.01 11.60
N THR A 887 5.75 16.46 10.76
CA THR A 887 4.62 15.66 10.23
C THR A 887 5.02 14.44 9.37
N ARG A 888 6.27 14.37 8.90
CA ARG A 888 6.80 13.26 8.07
C ARG A 888 7.51 12.16 8.88
N LEU A 889 7.66 12.30 10.20
CA LEU A 889 8.28 11.29 11.05
C LEU A 889 7.64 9.92 10.87
N ARG A 890 8.49 8.89 10.79
CA ARG A 890 8.12 7.47 10.70
C ARG A 890 8.64 6.65 11.87
N LYS A 891 9.82 7.01 12.39
CA LYS A 891 10.41 6.41 13.59
C LYS A 891 10.71 7.51 14.61
N LEU A 892 10.22 7.34 15.83
CA LEU A 892 10.46 8.26 16.93
C LEU A 892 10.79 7.50 18.21
N ASN A 893 11.99 7.69 18.75
CA ASN A 893 12.40 7.10 20.02
C ASN A 893 12.52 8.20 21.09
N LEU A 894 11.68 8.08 22.12
CA LEU A 894 11.57 8.94 23.30
C LEU A 894 11.83 8.12 24.58
N SER A 895 12.36 6.89 24.49
CA SER A 895 12.51 6.02 25.65
C SER A 895 13.50 6.59 26.68
N ASN A 896 13.30 6.29 27.96
CA ASN A 896 14.15 6.77 29.06
C ASN A 896 14.26 8.32 29.06
N THR A 897 13.10 8.98 29.00
CA THR A 897 12.97 10.45 29.09
C THR A 897 11.86 10.83 30.08
N ASP A 898 11.89 12.06 30.60
CA ASP A 898 10.91 12.55 31.59
C ASP A 898 9.64 13.13 30.92
N ILE A 899 9.31 12.66 29.71
CA ILE A 899 8.16 13.15 28.93
C ILE A 899 6.86 12.58 29.50
N ALA A 900 5.89 13.46 29.80
CA ALA A 900 4.54 13.10 30.23
C ALA A 900 3.44 13.42 29.19
N ASP A 901 3.62 14.46 28.36
CA ASP A 901 2.65 14.90 27.35
C ASP A 901 3.11 14.59 25.91
N LEU A 902 2.29 13.86 25.17
CA LEU A 902 2.48 13.57 23.74
C LEU A 902 1.60 14.42 22.81
N SER A 903 0.80 15.34 23.33
CA SER A 903 -0.06 16.24 22.54
C SER A 903 0.66 17.05 21.44
N PRO A 904 1.97 17.38 21.53
CA PRO A 904 2.71 17.97 20.41
C PRO A 904 2.76 17.05 19.17
N LEU A 905 2.75 15.73 19.35
CA LEU A 905 2.86 14.76 18.25
C LEU A 905 1.56 14.57 17.46
N ARG A 906 0.45 15.23 17.82
CA ARG A 906 -0.89 15.03 17.22
C ARG A 906 -1.00 15.21 15.70
N LYS A 907 0.01 15.79 15.03
CA LYS A 907 0.11 15.94 13.57
C LYS A 907 1.02 14.90 12.89
N SER A 908 1.76 14.09 13.64
CA SER A 908 2.73 13.10 13.13
C SER A 908 2.06 11.79 12.73
N MET A 909 1.02 11.89 11.88
CA MET A 909 0.16 10.77 11.46
C MET A 909 0.91 9.69 10.65
N ASN A 910 2.13 9.98 10.20
CA ASN A 910 3.01 9.07 9.44
C ASN A 910 3.87 8.14 10.32
N LEU A 911 3.79 8.26 11.65
CA LEU A 911 4.53 7.41 12.59
C LEU A 911 4.17 5.93 12.40
N ARG A 912 5.20 5.10 12.24
CA ARG A 912 5.13 3.64 12.11
C ARG A 912 5.73 2.95 13.33
N GLU A 913 6.82 3.48 13.85
CA GLU A 913 7.49 2.98 15.04
C GLU A 913 7.62 4.14 16.03
N ILE A 914 7.09 3.95 17.24
CA ILE A 914 7.25 4.89 18.34
C ILE A 914 7.61 4.13 19.62
N ASP A 915 8.65 4.63 20.30
CA ASP A 915 9.10 4.11 21.58
C ASP A 915 8.98 5.20 22.64
N ILE A 916 8.16 4.93 23.67
CA ILE A 916 8.00 5.75 24.88
C ILE A 916 8.25 4.92 26.14
N SER A 917 9.05 3.86 26.02
CA SER A 917 9.44 2.98 27.13
C SER A 917 10.16 3.76 28.22
N TYR A 918 9.83 3.51 29.48
CA TYR A 918 10.43 4.20 30.65
C TYR A 918 10.29 5.73 30.56
N THR A 919 9.08 6.21 30.27
CA THR A 919 8.68 7.62 30.32
C THR A 919 7.58 7.87 31.35
N GLU A 920 7.26 9.14 31.61
CA GLU A 920 6.14 9.54 32.48
C GLU A 920 4.76 9.55 31.76
N VAL A 921 4.71 9.17 30.47
CA VAL A 921 3.46 9.13 29.70
C VAL A 921 2.48 8.13 30.32
N THR A 922 1.28 8.62 30.62
CA THR A 922 0.16 7.81 31.12
C THR A 922 -1.12 7.94 30.28
N ASP A 923 -1.30 9.05 29.54
CA ASP A 923 -2.37 9.21 28.56
C ASP A 923 -1.91 8.75 27.17
N LEU A 924 -2.66 7.82 26.58
CA LEU A 924 -2.43 7.28 25.23
C LEU A 924 -3.44 7.80 24.20
N SER A 925 -4.28 8.79 24.53
CA SER A 925 -5.30 9.37 23.65
C SER A 925 -4.77 9.82 22.28
N VAL A 926 -3.53 10.32 22.22
CA VAL A 926 -2.88 10.76 20.97
C VAL A 926 -2.73 9.64 19.94
N PHE A 927 -2.62 8.38 20.38
CA PHE A 927 -2.37 7.24 19.48
C PHE A 927 -3.53 7.00 18.51
N LEU A 928 -4.74 7.47 18.82
CA LEU A 928 -5.88 7.50 17.88
C LEU A 928 -5.59 8.27 16.59
N ARG A 929 -4.56 9.12 16.54
CA ARG A 929 -4.10 9.86 15.35
C ARG A 929 -3.03 9.12 14.54
N PHE A 930 -2.38 8.09 15.10
CA PHE A 930 -1.28 7.37 14.45
C PHE A 930 -1.80 6.15 13.67
N THR A 931 -2.60 6.41 12.64
CA THR A 931 -3.26 5.37 11.81
C THR A 931 -2.28 4.45 11.07
N LEU A 932 -1.04 4.88 10.88
CA LEU A 932 0.05 4.11 10.26
C LEU A 932 1.00 3.43 11.26
N ALA A 933 0.70 3.46 12.57
CA ALA A 933 1.54 2.82 13.59
C ALA A 933 1.59 1.30 13.41
N GLU A 934 2.78 0.75 13.18
CA GLU A 934 3.07 -0.68 13.05
C GLU A 934 3.53 -1.29 14.38
N GLN A 935 4.35 -0.55 15.13
CA GLN A 935 4.96 -0.96 16.39
C GLN A 935 4.96 0.18 17.41
N ILE A 936 4.52 -0.13 18.63
CA ILE A 936 4.51 0.80 19.77
C ILE A 936 5.23 0.13 20.95
N LEU A 937 6.27 0.77 21.49
CA LEU A 937 7.03 0.26 22.64
C LEU A 937 6.70 1.10 23.88
N LEU A 938 6.26 0.40 24.94
CA LEU A 938 5.68 0.92 26.19
C LEU A 938 6.29 0.19 27.39
N GLN A 939 7.57 -0.20 27.33
CA GLN A 939 8.17 -0.95 28.44
C GLN A 939 8.20 -0.07 29.70
N GLY A 940 7.89 -0.65 30.86
CA GLY A 940 7.78 0.11 32.11
C GLY A 940 6.62 1.13 32.17
N PHE A 941 5.63 1.07 31.28
CA PHE A 941 4.47 1.98 31.28
C PHE A 941 3.73 2.01 32.64
N GLN A 942 3.53 3.22 33.17
CA GLN A 942 2.93 3.48 34.48
C GLN A 942 1.42 3.77 34.41
N GLY A 943 0.84 3.86 33.21
CA GLY A 943 -0.59 4.04 33.04
C GLY A 943 -1.40 2.77 33.30
N ARG A 944 -2.73 2.95 33.44
CA ARG A 944 -3.70 1.86 33.62
C ARG A 944 -4.53 1.58 32.38
N ASP A 945 -4.58 2.50 31.43
CA ASP A 945 -5.51 2.44 30.32
C ASP A 945 -4.78 2.41 28.97
N ILE A 946 -4.97 1.30 28.26
CA ILE A 946 -4.54 1.10 26.87
C ILE A 946 -5.73 1.05 25.90
N SER A 947 -6.94 1.42 26.35
CA SER A 947 -8.14 1.52 25.50
C SER A 947 -7.93 2.33 24.22
N PRO A 948 -7.16 3.44 24.19
CA PRO A 948 -6.85 4.14 22.94
C PRO A 948 -6.14 3.28 21.89
N LEU A 949 -5.36 2.27 22.28
CA LEU A 949 -4.70 1.32 21.35
C LEU A 949 -5.69 0.27 20.83
N ILE A 950 -6.63 -0.15 21.68
CA ILE A 950 -7.74 -1.03 21.30
C ILE A 950 -8.66 -0.31 20.32
N GLU A 951 -9.07 0.92 20.61
CA GLU A 951 -9.88 1.77 19.73
C GLU A 951 -9.17 2.08 18.42
N LEU A 952 -7.86 2.38 18.46
CA LEU A 952 -7.03 2.52 17.28
C LEU A 952 -7.18 1.29 16.39
N LYS A 953 -6.97 0.08 16.92
CA LYS A 953 -7.05 -1.17 16.13
C LYS A 953 -8.49 -1.57 15.75
N LYS A 954 -9.50 -1.28 16.57
CA LYS A 954 -10.92 -1.60 16.27
C LYS A 954 -11.53 -0.73 15.18
N GLY A 955 -11.18 0.55 15.14
CA GLY A 955 -11.84 1.50 14.25
C GLY A 955 -11.58 1.29 12.75
N ASP A 956 -10.62 0.41 12.41
CA ASP A 956 -10.36 -0.06 11.04
C ASP A 956 -9.46 -1.32 11.13
N ILE A 957 -9.93 -2.46 10.61
CA ILE A 957 -9.24 -3.75 10.70
C ILE A 957 -7.98 -3.81 9.83
N ASP A 958 -7.89 -2.99 8.77
CA ASP A 958 -6.74 -2.92 7.88
C ASP A 958 -5.58 -2.10 8.47
N LYS A 959 -5.77 -1.47 9.65
CA LYS A 959 -4.70 -0.74 10.35
C LYS A 959 -3.51 -1.63 10.68
N VAL A 960 -2.33 -1.08 10.42
CA VAL A 960 -1.07 -1.81 10.37
C VAL A 960 -0.45 -2.14 11.73
N LEU A 961 -1.09 -1.78 12.86
CA LEU A 961 -0.59 -2.09 14.20
C LEU A 961 -0.47 -3.61 14.38
N ARG A 962 0.76 -4.06 14.61
CA ARG A 962 1.20 -5.46 14.67
C ARG A 962 1.86 -5.81 15.99
N ARG A 963 2.60 -4.87 16.61
CA ARG A 963 3.34 -5.10 17.85
C ARG A 963 3.10 -4.00 18.88
N VAL A 964 2.80 -4.42 20.09
CA VAL A 964 2.87 -3.57 21.30
C VAL A 964 3.78 -4.26 22.31
N ASP A 965 4.67 -3.52 22.95
CA ASP A 965 5.56 -4.05 23.99
C ASP A 965 5.23 -3.41 25.33
N LEU A 966 4.70 -4.20 26.27
CA LEU A 966 4.28 -3.79 27.61
C LEU A 966 5.16 -4.47 28.68
N THR A 967 6.38 -4.86 28.33
CA THR A 967 7.34 -5.48 29.24
C THR A 967 7.58 -4.60 30.47
N GLY A 968 7.33 -5.15 31.67
CA GLY A 968 7.45 -4.40 32.91
C GLY A 968 6.35 -3.34 33.18
N ALA A 969 5.28 -3.27 32.38
CA ALA A 969 4.11 -2.44 32.72
C ALA A 969 3.39 -3.00 33.97
N VAL A 970 3.27 -2.19 35.01
CA VAL A 970 2.87 -2.67 36.36
C VAL A 970 1.35 -2.68 36.58
N VAL A 971 0.61 -1.87 35.82
CA VAL A 971 -0.75 -1.44 36.19
C VAL A 971 -1.83 -1.69 35.13
N VAL A 972 -1.47 -2.24 33.97
CA VAL A 972 -2.41 -2.48 32.85
C VAL A 972 -3.27 -3.72 33.12
N PRO A 973 -4.63 -3.63 33.05
CA PRO A 973 -5.51 -4.78 33.25
C PRO A 973 -5.32 -5.86 32.17
N CYS A 974 -5.27 -7.13 32.60
CA CYS A 974 -5.17 -8.28 31.69
C CYS A 974 -6.31 -8.31 30.64
N SER A 975 -7.51 -7.83 30.99
CA SER A 975 -8.65 -7.75 30.06
C SER A 975 -8.34 -6.89 28.83
N GLN A 976 -7.71 -5.74 29.00
CA GLN A 976 -7.33 -4.86 27.88
C GLN A 976 -6.24 -5.49 27.01
N MET A 977 -5.26 -6.19 27.62
CA MET A 977 -4.25 -6.92 26.87
C MET A 977 -4.83 -8.10 26.08
N THR A 978 -5.76 -8.86 26.65
CA THR A 978 -6.49 -9.94 25.97
C THR A 978 -7.31 -9.41 24.81
N GLU A 979 -8.01 -8.28 25.01
CA GLU A 979 -8.80 -7.62 23.97
C GLU A 979 -7.94 -7.15 22.79
N LEU A 980 -6.80 -6.50 23.06
CA LEU A 980 -5.88 -6.05 22.03
C LEU A 980 -5.20 -7.23 21.28
N ARG A 981 -4.88 -8.33 21.97
CA ARG A 981 -4.45 -9.60 21.33
C ARG A 981 -5.54 -10.21 20.44
N GLY A 982 -6.80 -10.15 20.87
CA GLY A 982 -7.95 -10.61 20.10
C GLY A 982 -8.12 -9.90 18.76
N LEU A 983 -7.53 -8.71 18.61
CA LEU A 983 -7.49 -7.94 17.35
C LEU A 983 -6.24 -8.24 16.50
N GLY A 984 -5.49 -9.31 16.81
CA GLY A 984 -4.33 -9.76 16.03
C GLY A 984 -3.04 -8.99 16.30
N VAL A 985 -2.94 -8.24 17.40
CA VAL A 985 -1.72 -7.52 17.80
C VAL A 985 -0.85 -8.44 18.66
N ASN A 986 0.42 -8.62 18.30
CA ASN A 986 1.40 -9.30 19.13
C ASN A 986 1.74 -8.39 20.33
N ILE A 987 1.52 -8.89 21.55
CA ILE A 987 1.86 -8.15 22.77
C ILE A 987 2.96 -8.88 23.54
N ALA A 988 4.14 -8.28 23.58
CA ALA A 988 5.23 -8.70 24.44
C ALA A 988 4.97 -8.22 25.88
N VAL A 989 5.09 -9.14 26.84
CA VAL A 989 4.93 -8.87 28.29
C VAL A 989 5.87 -9.81 29.04
N GLU A 990 6.72 -9.26 29.90
CA GLU A 990 7.41 -10.02 30.94
C GLU A 990 6.70 -9.78 32.28
N VAL A 991 6.13 -10.84 32.86
CA VAL A 991 5.29 -10.76 34.05
C VAL A 991 6.16 -10.77 35.30
N GLN A 992 6.17 -9.68 36.06
CA GLN A 992 6.91 -9.65 37.33
C GLN A 992 6.32 -10.63 38.37
N PRO A 993 7.15 -11.26 39.22
CA PRO A 993 6.69 -12.20 40.23
C PRO A 993 5.67 -11.59 41.19
N GLY A 994 4.40 -12.00 41.07
CA GLY A 994 3.30 -11.54 41.94
C GLY A 994 2.07 -11.01 41.19
N VAL A 995 2.19 -10.69 39.89
CA VAL A 995 1.05 -10.29 39.05
C VAL A 995 0.54 -11.51 38.28
N THR A 996 -0.69 -11.95 38.57
CA THR A 996 -1.29 -13.12 37.89
C THR A 996 -2.38 -12.69 36.91
N CYS A 997 -2.06 -12.69 35.61
CA CYS A 997 -3.11 -12.87 34.61
C CYS A 997 -3.57 -14.35 34.64
N PRO A 998 -4.88 -14.63 34.60
CA PRO A 998 -5.38 -16.01 34.70
C PRO A 998 -4.98 -16.88 33.49
N ALA A 999 -5.00 -18.20 33.71
CA ALA A 999 -4.14 -19.20 33.07
C ALA A 999 -4.40 -19.57 31.59
N ASP A 1000 -5.10 -18.73 30.81
CA ASP A 1000 -5.31 -18.93 29.36
C ASP A 1000 -4.22 -18.25 28.52
N PHE A 1001 -2.97 -18.30 28.98
CA PHE A 1001 -1.78 -17.88 28.24
C PHE A 1001 -1.06 -19.12 27.70
N PRO A 1002 -1.15 -19.43 26.39
CA PRO A 1002 -0.21 -20.35 25.75
C PRO A 1002 1.19 -19.73 25.79
N ALA A 1003 2.17 -20.48 26.26
CA ALA A 1003 3.56 -20.00 26.40
C ALA A 1003 4.36 -20.04 25.08
N ASP A 1004 3.79 -20.57 23.99
CA ASP A 1004 4.45 -20.80 22.71
C ASP A 1004 3.65 -20.20 21.54
N LEU A 1005 4.07 -19.02 21.05
CA LEU A 1005 3.90 -18.53 19.67
C LEU A 1005 4.74 -17.26 19.40
#